data_AF-A0A0K6G636-F1
#
_entry.id   AF-A0A0K6G636-F1
#
_cell.length_a   1.000
_cell.length_b   1.000
_cell.length_c   1.000
_cell.angle_alpha   90.00
_cell.angle_beta   90.00
_cell.angle_gamma   90.00
#
_symmetry.space_group_name_H-M   'P 1'
#
loop_
_entity.id
_entity.type
_entity.pdbx_description
1 polymer ?
#
loop_
_entity_poly.entity_id
_entity_poly.type
_entity_poly.pdbx_seq_one_letter_code
_entity_poly.pdbx_strand_id
1 'polypeptide(L)'
;MTTPIPFPPRVPLIGNLNSIDLELPVKSTELLAKKYGEIFGLDIQGEMTIVICSVKLAQDVLDESRFHKHIESNLGEVRNLVGDGLFTARHGEPNWRIAHRILMPACGPSAIKGIFDDMVDVASQLVLKWERFGSHHDIDPAVDFMRLAFDTIALCTFNYRLNSFYTENEPTFAKAMGEFLTESGMRAKKPNILKALSFGANTKYTENMKIMCDLADEIVEDRKRHPVEKKDLLNAMLLGKDPQTGQGLSEENIKLQMLTFLIAGHETTSRVLAFAMTHILKNPEVYSKIRQEVDIVLGQEPIKLEHLSKLTYISAFLKQSLRVTPSISQFAVTCDKDEIIGDGKYLGKAGTTVSVAAGIIGKDPLVWGEDAEKFNPDRMLNGKFEALPPKNFTFRATPRQGAASFTGIASASGGVAGHAPTKSIVQDDSGSGMPLYVVYGSNTGSCEGFAQQIASGASAKGFRADNSTLNSVANKVPTDGSVVIVTASFEGEPADNAAHFVRALTSTAQVSDLQDVSYAVFGAGNRDWVHTYQCIPNLMDSTLEQKGAKRLLERGEADAGGDKFTESFDEWEEKLWVVLSKEYNIEAKESDKTSVDIKFLGAPTDRATTLRQPDSRLGSVIENRLLTAPNVSAKRHIEFELPEGMTYQAGDYLAILPLNPPEHTWRVLSRFKIMINASGPTTLPAGKQVSLVDMLGGFAEIGQPATKRNISTLLEFAKEPTDRSALQSMLADDAQPQSHSMLDILEKYPNIDLPLGVFIASLPSMRLRQYSISSSPLSDPTRVTLTVSVVSHGQFLGVASNFLANLRKGDRVQMAVLLYKTKG
;
A
#
# COMPACT_ATOMS: atom_id res chain seq x y z
N MET A 1 -52.35 -14.11 -6.21
CA MET A 1 -51.72 -14.91 -7.29
C MET A 1 -50.42 -14.23 -7.66
N THR A 2 -49.35 -14.98 -7.86
CA THR A 2 -48.08 -14.42 -8.33
C THR A 2 -48.16 -14.05 -9.80
N THR A 3 -47.43 -13.03 -10.20
CA THR A 3 -47.24 -12.60 -11.58
C THR A 3 -46.13 -13.46 -12.21
N PRO A 4 -46.33 -14.02 -13.41
CA PRO A 4 -45.27 -14.70 -14.13
C PRO A 4 -44.08 -13.77 -14.39
N ILE A 5 -42.86 -14.26 -14.14
CA ILE A 5 -41.64 -13.56 -14.54
C ILE A 5 -41.56 -13.57 -16.07
N PRO A 6 -41.27 -12.42 -16.74
CA PRO A 6 -41.18 -12.38 -18.19
C PRO A 6 -39.93 -13.12 -18.70
N PHE A 7 -40.04 -13.78 -19.85
CA PHE A 7 -38.94 -14.51 -20.49
C PHE A 7 -38.77 -14.08 -21.94
N PRO A 8 -37.54 -14.01 -22.47
CA PRO A 8 -37.32 -13.99 -23.91
C PRO A 8 -37.79 -15.30 -24.55
N PRO A 9 -38.18 -15.28 -25.83
CA PRO A 9 -38.49 -16.50 -26.57
C PRO A 9 -37.36 -17.52 -26.47
N ARG A 10 -37.69 -18.74 -26.07
CA ARG A 10 -36.72 -19.82 -25.89
C ARG A 10 -36.59 -20.62 -27.17
N VAL A 11 -35.36 -21.00 -27.50
CA VAL A 11 -35.06 -21.97 -28.55
C VAL A 11 -34.97 -23.36 -27.92
N PRO A 12 -35.55 -24.41 -28.53
CA PRO A 12 -35.43 -25.77 -28.03
C PRO A 12 -33.96 -26.16 -27.77
N LEU A 13 -33.72 -26.90 -26.68
CA LEU A 13 -32.41 -27.43 -26.21
C LEU A 13 -31.39 -26.39 -25.71
N ILE A 14 -31.35 -25.18 -26.29
CA ILE A 14 -30.36 -24.14 -25.92
C ILE A 14 -30.94 -22.97 -25.11
N GLY A 15 -32.27 -22.93 -24.94
CA GLY A 15 -32.96 -21.92 -24.15
C GLY A 15 -32.81 -20.51 -24.75
N ASN A 16 -32.29 -19.57 -23.96
CA ASN A 16 -32.07 -18.17 -24.30
C ASN A 16 -30.59 -17.87 -24.63
N LEU A 17 -29.75 -18.87 -24.90
CA LEU A 17 -28.34 -18.64 -25.21
C LEU A 17 -28.15 -17.75 -26.47
N ASN A 18 -29.07 -17.81 -27.43
CA ASN A 18 -29.08 -16.96 -28.62
C ASN A 18 -29.51 -15.49 -28.34
N SER A 19 -30.04 -15.22 -27.15
CA SER A 19 -30.44 -13.87 -26.71
C SER A 19 -29.29 -13.15 -26.02
N ILE A 20 -28.13 -13.82 -25.86
CA ILE A 20 -26.93 -13.30 -25.23
C ILE A 20 -25.80 -13.31 -26.26
N ASP A 21 -25.30 -12.12 -26.58
CA ASP A 21 -24.00 -11.96 -27.23
C ASP A 21 -22.90 -12.49 -26.29
N LEU A 22 -22.15 -13.47 -26.76
CA LEU A 22 -21.12 -14.13 -25.96
C LEU A 22 -19.88 -13.27 -25.77
N GLU A 23 -19.62 -12.32 -26.66
CA GLU A 23 -18.55 -11.33 -26.55
C GLU A 23 -18.99 -10.14 -25.70
N LEU A 24 -20.28 -9.78 -25.76
CA LEU A 24 -20.86 -8.63 -25.03
C LEU A 24 -22.06 -9.03 -24.12
N PRO A 25 -21.86 -9.93 -23.13
CA PRO A 25 -22.96 -10.45 -22.31
C PRO A 25 -23.60 -9.40 -21.40
N VAL A 26 -22.80 -8.44 -20.90
CA VAL A 26 -23.30 -7.31 -20.09
C VAL A 26 -24.24 -6.45 -20.94
N LYS A 27 -23.86 -6.16 -22.19
CA LYS A 27 -24.69 -5.36 -23.08
C LYS A 27 -26.00 -6.05 -23.42
N SER A 28 -25.96 -7.36 -23.63
CA SER A 28 -27.15 -8.17 -23.83
C SER A 28 -28.10 -8.08 -22.63
N THR A 29 -27.56 -8.17 -21.41
CA THR A 29 -28.34 -8.01 -20.18
C THR A 29 -29.00 -6.63 -20.09
N GLU A 30 -28.29 -5.54 -20.43
CA GLU A 30 -28.85 -4.19 -20.48
C GLU A 30 -30.04 -4.08 -21.46
N LEU A 31 -29.90 -4.65 -22.66
CA LEU A 31 -30.95 -4.61 -23.68
C LEU A 31 -32.18 -5.43 -23.27
N LEU A 32 -31.96 -6.57 -22.63
CA LEU A 32 -33.03 -7.41 -22.08
C LEU A 32 -33.75 -6.71 -20.93
N ALA A 33 -33.03 -6.04 -20.02
CA ALA A 33 -33.61 -5.24 -18.96
C ALA A 33 -34.46 -4.09 -19.51
N LYS A 34 -34.00 -3.39 -20.56
CA LYS A 34 -34.82 -2.36 -21.24
C LYS A 34 -36.10 -2.90 -21.85
N LYS A 35 -36.10 -4.16 -22.30
CA LYS A 35 -37.26 -4.80 -22.95
C LYS A 35 -38.24 -5.42 -21.96
N TYR A 36 -37.74 -6.09 -20.91
CA TYR A 36 -38.56 -6.88 -19.98
C TYR A 36 -38.74 -6.23 -18.60
N GLY A 37 -38.00 -5.15 -18.31
CA GLY A 37 -38.16 -4.34 -17.12
C GLY A 37 -37.23 -4.75 -15.97
N GLU A 38 -37.71 -4.52 -14.74
CA GLU A 38 -36.95 -4.67 -13.49
C GLU A 38 -36.57 -6.11 -13.13
N ILE A 39 -37.21 -7.10 -13.76
CA ILE A 39 -36.97 -8.53 -13.56
C ILE A 39 -37.30 -9.30 -14.83
N PHE A 40 -36.46 -10.26 -15.20
CA PHE A 40 -36.74 -11.21 -16.26
C PHE A 40 -36.04 -12.53 -16.01
N GLY A 41 -36.52 -13.59 -16.63
CA GLY A 41 -35.91 -14.90 -16.54
C GLY A 41 -35.15 -15.26 -17.82
N LEU A 42 -34.14 -16.10 -17.65
CA LEU A 42 -33.37 -16.74 -18.70
C LEU A 42 -33.34 -18.24 -18.44
N ASP A 43 -33.40 -19.00 -19.52
CA ASP A 43 -33.16 -20.44 -19.55
C ASP A 43 -31.82 -20.66 -20.25
N ILE A 44 -30.80 -21.09 -19.52
CA ILE A 44 -29.48 -21.37 -20.11
C ILE A 44 -29.28 -22.88 -20.02
N GLN A 45 -29.55 -23.59 -21.12
CA GLN A 45 -29.41 -25.05 -21.20
C GLN A 45 -30.24 -25.82 -20.18
N GLY A 46 -31.48 -25.37 -19.92
CA GLY A 46 -32.37 -25.99 -18.95
C GLY A 46 -32.22 -25.47 -17.53
N GLU A 47 -31.16 -24.70 -17.24
CA GLU A 47 -30.98 -24.02 -15.97
C GLU A 47 -31.67 -22.66 -15.98
N MET A 48 -32.61 -22.49 -15.04
CA MET A 48 -33.38 -21.26 -14.90
C MET A 48 -32.59 -20.24 -14.10
N THR A 49 -32.44 -19.04 -14.65
CA THR A 49 -31.84 -17.88 -13.98
C THR A 49 -32.83 -16.72 -13.97
N ILE A 50 -33.07 -16.12 -12.82
CA ILE A 50 -33.83 -14.87 -12.66
C ILE A 50 -32.83 -13.73 -12.61
N VAL A 51 -32.99 -12.71 -13.43
CA VAL A 51 -32.15 -11.52 -13.47
C VAL A 51 -32.89 -10.35 -12.84
N ILE A 52 -32.27 -9.72 -11.85
CA ILE A 52 -32.78 -8.58 -11.09
C ILE A 52 -32.11 -7.29 -11.57
N CYS A 53 -32.91 -6.30 -11.96
CA CYS A 53 -32.47 -5.08 -12.63
C CYS A 53 -32.96 -3.78 -11.97
N SER A 54 -33.68 -3.84 -10.85
CA SER A 54 -34.01 -2.66 -10.03
C SER A 54 -33.39 -2.75 -8.64
N VAL A 55 -33.09 -1.59 -8.04
CA VAL A 55 -32.57 -1.50 -6.67
C VAL A 55 -33.58 -2.06 -5.66
N LYS A 56 -34.88 -1.84 -5.90
CA LYS A 56 -35.96 -2.35 -5.05
C LYS A 56 -35.96 -3.88 -4.97
N LEU A 57 -35.90 -4.57 -6.11
CA LEU A 57 -35.89 -6.02 -6.13
C LEU A 57 -34.55 -6.60 -5.65
N ALA A 58 -33.44 -5.91 -5.91
CA ALA A 58 -32.13 -6.30 -5.40
C ALA A 58 -32.12 -6.33 -3.86
N GLN A 59 -32.74 -5.34 -3.20
CA GLN A 59 -32.86 -5.32 -1.74
C GLN A 59 -33.57 -6.53 -1.17
N ASP A 60 -34.64 -6.96 -1.84
CA ASP A 60 -35.45 -8.09 -1.39
C ASP A 60 -34.65 -9.41 -1.46
N VAL A 61 -33.96 -9.64 -2.58
CA VAL A 61 -33.18 -10.88 -2.77
C VAL A 61 -31.83 -10.87 -2.05
N LEU A 62 -31.44 -9.74 -1.46
CA LEU A 62 -30.23 -9.62 -0.62
C LEU A 62 -30.50 -9.87 0.87
N ASP A 63 -31.73 -10.20 1.24
CA ASP A 63 -32.08 -10.63 2.59
C ASP A 63 -31.48 -12.01 2.90
N GLU A 64 -30.39 -12.02 3.67
CA GLU A 64 -29.64 -13.24 4.03
C GLU A 64 -30.44 -14.26 4.86
N SER A 65 -31.63 -13.89 5.37
CA SER A 65 -32.52 -14.85 6.04
C SER A 65 -33.25 -15.78 5.06
N ARG A 66 -33.33 -15.38 3.79
CA ARG A 66 -34.03 -16.11 2.71
C ARG A 66 -33.08 -16.54 1.58
N PHE A 67 -32.11 -15.70 1.27
CA PHE A 67 -31.18 -15.91 0.17
C PHE A 67 -29.75 -16.03 0.66
N HIS A 68 -28.93 -16.81 -0.04
CA HIS A 68 -27.49 -16.88 0.19
C HIS A 68 -26.72 -16.86 -1.12
N LYS A 69 -25.42 -16.55 -1.04
CA LYS A 69 -24.52 -16.56 -2.19
C LYS A 69 -24.59 -17.89 -2.94
N HIS A 70 -24.68 -17.82 -4.27
CA HIS A 70 -24.74 -18.99 -5.14
C HIS A 70 -23.40 -19.17 -5.88
N ILE A 71 -22.79 -20.34 -5.74
CA ILE A 71 -21.51 -20.70 -6.39
C ILE A 71 -21.79 -21.78 -7.42
N GLU A 72 -22.30 -21.37 -8.58
CA GLU A 72 -22.54 -22.25 -9.72
C GLU A 72 -22.11 -21.54 -11.02
N SER A 73 -22.21 -22.23 -12.15
CA SER A 73 -21.80 -21.72 -13.46
C SER A 73 -20.34 -21.23 -13.44
N ASN A 74 -20.06 -19.96 -13.75
CA ASN A 74 -18.70 -19.41 -13.82
C ASN A 74 -17.91 -19.60 -12.52
N LEU A 75 -18.50 -19.30 -11.36
CA LEU A 75 -17.79 -19.47 -10.07
C LEU A 75 -17.56 -20.94 -9.72
N GLY A 76 -18.43 -21.83 -10.21
CA GLY A 76 -18.22 -23.28 -10.10
C GLY A 76 -16.99 -23.76 -10.88
N GLU A 77 -16.70 -23.17 -12.03
CA GLU A 77 -15.47 -23.48 -12.78
C GLU A 77 -14.24 -22.85 -12.12
N VAL A 78 -14.32 -21.60 -11.64
CA VAL A 78 -13.22 -20.94 -10.89
C VAL A 78 -12.86 -21.72 -9.61
N ARG A 79 -13.86 -22.34 -8.97
CA ARG A 79 -13.68 -23.21 -7.81
C ARG A 79 -12.74 -24.39 -8.07
N ASN A 80 -12.56 -24.83 -9.31
CA ASN A 80 -11.60 -25.90 -9.63
C ASN A 80 -10.15 -25.52 -9.25
N LEU A 81 -9.82 -24.22 -9.21
CA LEU A 81 -8.51 -23.71 -8.82
C LEU A 81 -8.45 -23.30 -7.34
N VAL A 82 -9.45 -22.55 -6.88
CA VAL A 82 -9.40 -21.91 -5.55
C VAL A 82 -10.26 -22.59 -4.48
N GLY A 83 -10.87 -23.73 -4.81
CA GLY A 83 -11.53 -24.64 -3.86
C GLY A 83 -12.54 -23.93 -2.97
N ASP A 84 -12.48 -24.19 -1.66
CA ASP A 84 -13.27 -23.50 -0.64
C ASP A 84 -12.59 -22.26 -0.06
N GLY A 85 -11.74 -21.60 -0.87
CA GLY A 85 -11.28 -20.24 -0.63
C GLY A 85 -12.45 -19.26 -0.46
N LEU A 86 -12.22 -18.13 0.20
CA LEU A 86 -13.27 -17.17 0.58
C LEU A 86 -14.19 -16.75 -0.58
N PHE A 87 -13.65 -16.70 -1.80
CA PHE A 87 -14.40 -16.27 -2.99
C PHE A 87 -15.32 -17.33 -3.57
N THR A 88 -15.00 -18.62 -3.46
CA THR A 88 -15.75 -19.73 -4.07
C THR A 88 -16.28 -20.75 -3.08
N ALA A 89 -16.13 -20.50 -1.77
CA ALA A 89 -16.75 -21.35 -0.77
C ALA A 89 -18.28 -21.35 -0.89
N ARG A 90 -18.87 -22.55 -0.83
CA ARG A 90 -20.31 -22.77 -0.88
C ARG A 90 -20.94 -22.47 0.49
N HIS A 91 -22.24 -22.18 0.49
CA HIS A 91 -22.97 -21.97 1.73
C HIS A 91 -22.85 -23.21 2.63
N GLY A 92 -22.55 -23.00 3.91
CA GLY A 92 -22.38 -24.06 4.90
C GLY A 92 -20.96 -24.59 5.06
N GLU A 93 -20.03 -24.37 4.11
CA GLU A 93 -18.66 -24.89 4.21
C GLU A 93 -17.91 -24.31 5.43
N PRO A 94 -17.27 -25.16 6.26
CA PRO A 94 -16.65 -24.73 7.51
C PRO A 94 -15.44 -23.81 7.28
N ASN A 95 -14.65 -24.10 6.24
CA ASN A 95 -13.43 -23.34 5.93
C ASN A 95 -13.70 -21.87 5.62
N TRP A 96 -14.84 -21.54 5.00
CA TRP A 96 -15.23 -20.15 4.79
C TRP A 96 -15.31 -19.37 6.11
N ARG A 97 -15.98 -19.96 7.12
CA ARG A 97 -16.19 -19.33 8.43
C ARG A 97 -14.88 -19.17 9.21
N ILE A 98 -14.01 -20.18 9.15
CA ILE A 98 -12.70 -20.18 9.80
C ILE A 98 -11.82 -19.10 9.15
N ALA A 99 -11.65 -19.16 7.83
CA ALA A 99 -10.86 -18.19 7.07
C ALA A 99 -11.40 -16.76 7.23
N HIS A 100 -12.72 -16.56 7.17
CA HIS A 100 -13.33 -15.24 7.36
C HIS A 100 -12.96 -14.65 8.72
N ARG A 101 -13.07 -15.43 9.81
CA ARG A 101 -12.74 -14.91 11.15
C ARG A 101 -11.26 -14.65 11.36
N ILE A 102 -10.39 -15.43 10.71
CA ILE A 102 -8.93 -15.24 10.79
C ILE A 102 -8.48 -14.04 9.95
N LEU A 103 -9.02 -13.87 8.74
CA LEU A 103 -8.47 -12.97 7.72
C LEU A 103 -9.13 -11.60 7.68
N MET A 104 -10.41 -11.45 8.05
CA MET A 104 -11.08 -10.16 8.03
C MET A 104 -10.38 -9.07 8.87
N PRO A 105 -9.81 -9.36 10.06
CA PRO A 105 -9.02 -8.37 10.80
C PRO A 105 -7.79 -7.85 10.03
N ALA A 106 -7.15 -8.71 9.22
CA ALA A 106 -6.00 -8.35 8.39
C ALA A 106 -6.38 -7.50 7.16
N CYS A 107 -7.68 -7.41 6.85
CA CYS A 107 -8.24 -6.52 5.83
C CYS A 107 -8.91 -5.27 6.44
N GLY A 108 -8.83 -5.08 7.76
CA GLY A 108 -9.46 -3.96 8.46
C GLY A 108 -8.71 -2.63 8.29
N PRO A 109 -9.32 -1.49 8.66
CA PRO A 109 -8.74 -0.16 8.45
C PRO A 109 -7.32 0.02 9.00
N SER A 110 -7.03 -0.51 10.20
CA SER A 110 -5.69 -0.45 10.80
C SER A 110 -4.65 -1.24 10.02
N ALA A 111 -5.03 -2.39 9.47
CA ALA A 111 -4.14 -3.19 8.63
C ALA A 111 -3.87 -2.48 7.29
N ILE A 112 -4.90 -1.86 6.68
CA ILE A 112 -4.76 -1.04 5.47
C ILE A 112 -3.82 0.15 5.70
N LYS A 113 -3.93 0.84 6.85
CA LYS A 113 -2.96 1.90 7.22
C LYS A 113 -1.53 1.37 7.29
N GLY A 114 -1.34 0.15 7.81
CA GLY A 114 -0.03 -0.49 7.96
C GLY A 114 0.64 -0.91 6.65
N ILE A 115 -0.11 -1.02 5.55
CA ILE A 115 0.42 -1.33 4.21
C ILE A 115 0.48 -0.10 3.28
N PHE A 116 0.22 1.10 3.82
CA PHE A 116 0.20 2.32 3.01
C PHE A 116 1.54 2.59 2.32
N ASP A 117 2.65 2.46 3.05
CA ASP A 117 3.98 2.69 2.49
C ASP A 117 4.33 1.68 1.38
N ASP A 118 3.87 0.42 1.52
CA ASP A 118 4.00 -0.60 0.48
C ASP A 118 3.19 -0.23 -0.78
N MET A 119 1.98 0.31 -0.62
CA MET A 119 1.20 0.81 -1.77
C MET A 119 1.90 1.99 -2.45
N VAL A 120 2.46 2.92 -1.67
CA VAL A 120 3.19 4.09 -2.20
C VAL A 120 4.45 3.66 -2.94
N ASP A 121 5.16 2.64 -2.48
CA ASP A 121 6.31 2.06 -3.18
C ASP A 121 5.92 1.62 -4.61
N VAL A 122 4.92 0.73 -4.73
CA VAL A 122 4.51 0.20 -6.03
C VAL A 122 3.91 1.30 -6.93
N ALA A 123 3.12 2.22 -6.36
CA ALA A 123 2.58 3.36 -7.10
C ALA A 123 3.70 4.28 -7.63
N SER A 124 4.75 4.51 -6.84
CA SER A 124 5.90 5.32 -7.24
C SER A 124 6.65 4.68 -8.41
N GLN A 125 6.77 3.34 -8.45
CA GLN A 125 7.36 2.64 -9.58
C GLN A 125 6.59 2.86 -10.88
N LEU A 126 5.24 2.83 -10.84
CA LEU A 126 4.40 3.14 -11.98
C LEU A 126 4.63 4.57 -12.48
N VAL A 127 4.61 5.55 -11.57
CA VAL A 127 4.80 6.97 -11.93
C VAL A 127 6.19 7.19 -12.53
N LEU A 128 7.23 6.61 -11.94
CA LEU A 128 8.59 6.67 -12.45
C LEU A 128 8.74 5.99 -13.81
N LYS A 129 8.04 4.87 -14.05
CA LYS A 129 8.00 4.23 -15.38
C LYS A 129 7.48 5.22 -16.43
N TRP A 130 6.32 5.83 -16.19
CA TRP A 130 5.73 6.79 -17.12
C TRP A 130 6.62 8.01 -17.32
N GLU A 131 7.21 8.54 -16.25
CA GLU A 131 8.10 9.70 -16.31
C GLU A 131 9.36 9.42 -17.16
N ARG A 132 9.94 8.21 -17.06
CA ARG A 132 11.16 7.82 -17.78
C ARG A 132 10.95 7.74 -19.29
N PHE A 133 9.79 7.30 -19.76
CA PHE A 133 9.50 7.23 -21.18
C PHE A 133 9.19 8.60 -21.79
N GLY A 134 8.76 9.56 -20.97
CA GLY A 134 8.52 10.94 -21.38
C GLY A 134 7.20 11.15 -22.15
N SER A 135 6.96 12.39 -22.58
CA SER A 135 5.66 12.85 -23.08
C SER A 135 5.21 12.29 -24.44
N HIS A 136 6.08 11.58 -25.15
CA HIS A 136 5.80 11.03 -26.48
C HIS A 136 5.53 9.53 -26.49
N HIS A 137 5.57 8.90 -25.32
CA HIS A 137 5.28 7.47 -25.20
C HIS A 137 3.79 7.25 -24.94
N ASP A 138 3.19 6.39 -25.77
CA ASP A 138 1.83 5.94 -25.55
C ASP A 138 1.79 5.00 -24.34
N ILE A 139 0.98 5.36 -23.35
CA ILE A 139 0.75 4.54 -22.16
C ILE A 139 -0.43 3.61 -22.45
N ASP A 140 -0.24 2.30 -22.23
CA ASP A 140 -1.35 1.36 -22.11
C ASP A 140 -1.77 1.24 -20.64
N PRO A 141 -2.84 1.95 -20.21
CA PRO A 141 -3.25 1.96 -18.81
C PRO A 141 -3.74 0.59 -18.35
N ALA A 142 -4.27 -0.27 -19.23
CA ALA A 142 -4.79 -1.56 -18.83
C ALA A 142 -3.66 -2.49 -18.37
N VAL A 143 -2.57 -2.54 -19.15
CA VAL A 143 -1.37 -3.34 -18.83
C VAL A 143 -0.68 -2.79 -17.58
N ASP A 144 -0.54 -1.48 -17.48
CA ASP A 144 0.20 -0.84 -16.39
C ASP A 144 -0.54 -0.89 -15.06
N PHE A 145 -1.87 -0.71 -15.06
CA PHE A 145 -2.66 -0.88 -13.85
C PHE A 145 -2.79 -2.35 -13.43
N MET A 146 -2.71 -3.29 -14.38
CA MET A 146 -2.62 -4.72 -14.05
C MET A 146 -1.34 -5.04 -13.30
N ARG A 147 -0.19 -4.54 -13.78
CA ARG A 147 1.11 -4.65 -13.10
C ARG A 147 1.09 -4.01 -11.71
N LEU A 148 0.57 -2.77 -11.62
CA LEU A 148 0.40 -2.05 -10.36
C LEU A 148 -0.38 -2.90 -9.35
N ALA A 149 -1.58 -3.36 -9.72
CA ALA A 149 -2.46 -4.08 -8.81
C ALA A 149 -1.86 -5.43 -8.41
N PHE A 150 -1.16 -6.10 -9.32
CA PHE A 150 -0.54 -7.40 -9.06
C PHE A 150 0.65 -7.30 -8.10
N ASP A 151 1.55 -6.34 -8.31
CA ASP A 151 2.66 -6.08 -7.38
C ASP A 151 2.15 -5.56 -6.03
N THR A 152 1.10 -4.72 -6.03
CA THR A 152 0.51 -4.17 -4.80
C THR A 152 -0.05 -5.28 -3.93
N ILE A 153 -0.87 -6.18 -4.47
CA ILE A 153 -1.43 -7.27 -3.66
C ILE A 153 -0.29 -8.15 -3.12
N ALA A 154 0.68 -8.56 -3.95
CA ALA A 154 1.75 -9.44 -3.50
C ALA A 154 2.63 -8.81 -2.41
N LEU A 155 2.99 -7.53 -2.55
CA LEU A 155 3.82 -6.84 -1.56
C LEU A 155 3.03 -6.56 -0.27
N CYS A 156 1.82 -6.02 -0.38
CA CYS A 156 1.05 -5.59 0.79
C CYS A 156 0.55 -6.78 1.61
N THR A 157 0.11 -7.86 0.96
CA THR A 157 -0.52 -8.98 1.69
C THR A 157 0.45 -10.11 2.00
N PHE A 158 1.49 -10.29 1.20
CA PHE A 158 2.42 -11.42 1.32
C PHE A 158 3.89 -11.00 1.45
N ASN A 159 4.19 -9.70 1.51
CA ASN A 159 5.56 -9.17 1.56
C ASN A 159 6.46 -9.74 0.44
N TYR A 160 5.88 -9.95 -0.75
CA TYR A 160 6.55 -10.61 -1.87
C TYR A 160 6.65 -9.66 -3.07
N ARG A 161 7.84 -9.50 -3.63
CA ARG A 161 8.06 -8.65 -4.81
C ARG A 161 8.06 -9.46 -6.09
N LEU A 162 7.01 -9.28 -6.88
CA LEU A 162 6.90 -9.85 -8.21
C LEU A 162 7.73 -9.08 -9.24
N ASN A 163 7.99 -7.79 -8.98
CA ASN A 163 8.77 -6.89 -9.84
C ASN A 163 8.20 -6.83 -11.27
N SER A 164 6.86 -6.79 -11.40
CA SER A 164 6.23 -6.88 -12.72
C SER A 164 6.54 -5.68 -13.60
N PHE A 165 6.91 -4.52 -13.08
CA PHE A 165 7.35 -3.38 -13.90
C PHE A 165 8.72 -3.58 -14.59
N TYR A 166 9.48 -4.60 -14.20
CA TYR A 166 10.83 -4.87 -14.69
C TYR A 166 10.90 -5.99 -15.72
N THR A 167 9.76 -6.60 -16.07
CA THR A 167 9.68 -7.60 -17.14
C THR A 167 9.17 -6.97 -18.43
N GLU A 168 9.74 -7.32 -19.58
CA GLU A 168 9.22 -6.83 -20.86
C GLU A 168 7.81 -7.39 -21.12
N ASN A 169 7.66 -8.70 -20.91
CA ASN A 169 6.40 -9.40 -21.12
C ASN A 169 5.46 -9.29 -19.92
N GLU A 170 4.17 -9.49 -20.19
CA GLU A 170 3.15 -9.70 -19.16
C GLU A 170 3.61 -10.77 -18.15
N PRO A 171 3.38 -10.57 -16.84
CA PRO A 171 3.68 -11.59 -15.85
C PRO A 171 3.01 -12.93 -16.18
N THR A 172 3.77 -14.03 -16.17
CA THR A 172 3.29 -15.37 -16.54
C THR A 172 2.03 -15.77 -15.76
N PHE A 173 1.96 -15.39 -14.48
CA PHE A 173 0.77 -15.60 -13.65
C PHE A 173 -0.46 -14.84 -14.19
N ALA A 174 -0.32 -13.54 -14.48
CA ALA A 174 -1.42 -12.72 -14.97
C ALA A 174 -1.98 -13.26 -16.29
N LYS A 175 -1.09 -13.65 -17.23
CA LYS A 175 -1.48 -14.30 -18.47
C LYS A 175 -2.21 -15.62 -18.24
N ALA A 176 -1.63 -16.52 -17.43
CA ALA A 176 -2.24 -17.82 -17.12
C ALA A 176 -3.62 -17.66 -16.47
N MET A 177 -3.77 -16.65 -15.62
CA MET A 177 -5.02 -16.36 -14.95
C MET A 177 -6.07 -15.78 -15.91
N GLY A 178 -5.71 -14.83 -16.78
CA GLY A 178 -6.64 -14.30 -17.79
C GLY A 178 -7.15 -15.40 -18.74
N GLU A 179 -6.25 -16.28 -19.19
CA GLU A 179 -6.61 -17.46 -19.99
C GLU A 179 -7.48 -18.46 -19.19
N PHE A 180 -7.17 -18.70 -17.92
CA PHE A 180 -7.96 -19.56 -17.03
C PHE A 180 -9.39 -19.02 -16.83
N LEU A 181 -9.55 -17.75 -16.49
CA LEU A 181 -10.86 -17.13 -16.27
C LEU A 181 -11.71 -17.09 -17.54
N THR A 182 -11.06 -16.84 -18.69
CA THR A 182 -11.71 -16.91 -20.01
C THR A 182 -12.25 -18.32 -20.26
N GLU A 183 -11.42 -19.35 -20.10
CA GLU A 183 -11.86 -20.73 -20.29
C GLU A 183 -12.89 -21.15 -19.22
N SER A 184 -12.79 -20.72 -17.96
CA SER A 184 -13.85 -20.96 -16.94
C SER A 184 -15.21 -20.44 -17.43
N GLY A 185 -15.26 -19.24 -18.01
CA GLY A 185 -16.48 -18.69 -18.59
C GLY A 185 -16.98 -19.45 -19.83
N MET A 186 -16.08 -19.98 -20.66
CA MET A 186 -16.45 -20.82 -21.81
C MET A 186 -16.95 -22.21 -21.38
N ARG A 187 -16.30 -22.82 -20.38
CA ARG A 187 -16.68 -24.11 -19.79
C ARG A 187 -18.04 -24.06 -19.13
N ALA A 188 -18.33 -23.00 -18.38
CA ALA A 188 -19.62 -22.80 -17.72
C ALA A 188 -20.82 -22.81 -18.71
N LYS A 189 -20.55 -22.55 -20.00
CA LYS A 189 -21.54 -22.55 -21.09
C LYS A 189 -21.56 -23.84 -21.90
N LYS A 190 -20.79 -24.86 -21.56
CA LYS A 190 -20.74 -26.14 -22.29
C LYS A 190 -21.41 -27.26 -21.48
N PRO A 191 -22.17 -28.19 -22.09
CA PRO A 191 -22.53 -29.45 -21.44
C PRO A 191 -21.29 -30.28 -21.09
N ASN A 192 -21.36 -31.09 -20.04
CA ASN A 192 -20.23 -31.88 -19.52
C ASN A 192 -19.55 -32.76 -20.60
N ILE A 193 -20.31 -33.32 -21.54
CA ILE A 193 -19.75 -34.12 -22.63
C ILE A 193 -18.87 -33.29 -23.57
N LEU A 194 -19.27 -32.06 -23.90
CA LEU A 194 -18.47 -31.15 -24.73
C LEU A 194 -17.25 -30.62 -23.97
N LYS A 195 -17.37 -30.42 -22.65
CA LYS A 195 -16.21 -30.13 -21.79
C LYS A 195 -15.19 -31.27 -21.87
N ALA A 196 -15.63 -32.52 -21.71
CA ALA A 196 -14.75 -33.70 -21.74
C ALA A 196 -14.02 -33.86 -23.08
N LEU A 197 -14.69 -33.56 -24.20
CA LEU A 197 -14.12 -33.65 -25.55
C LEU A 197 -13.19 -32.48 -25.93
N SER A 198 -13.16 -31.40 -25.13
CA SER A 198 -12.32 -30.22 -25.38
C SER A 198 -10.86 -30.45 -24.93
N PHE A 199 -10.21 -31.51 -25.39
CA PHE A 199 -8.90 -31.97 -24.86
C PHE A 199 -7.83 -30.87 -24.80
N GLY A 200 -7.61 -30.13 -25.88
CA GLY A 200 -6.61 -29.06 -25.90
C GLY A 200 -6.90 -27.93 -24.90
N ALA A 201 -8.17 -27.50 -24.82
CA ALA A 201 -8.59 -26.49 -23.85
C ALA A 201 -8.48 -27.00 -22.41
N ASN A 202 -8.81 -28.27 -22.15
CA ASN A 202 -8.66 -28.88 -20.82
C ASN A 202 -7.19 -28.99 -20.38
N THR A 203 -6.30 -29.35 -21.29
CA THR A 203 -4.85 -29.37 -21.03
C THR A 203 -4.36 -27.98 -20.65
N LYS A 204 -4.68 -26.97 -21.48
CA LYS A 204 -4.26 -25.59 -21.23
C LYS A 204 -4.85 -25.02 -19.94
N TYR A 205 -6.11 -25.33 -19.64
CA TYR A 205 -6.77 -24.99 -18.37
C TYR A 205 -6.00 -25.53 -17.16
N THR A 206 -5.59 -26.80 -17.23
CA THR A 206 -4.83 -27.47 -16.16
C THR A 206 -3.41 -26.93 -16.05
N GLU A 207 -2.75 -26.64 -17.16
CA GLU A 207 -1.42 -25.99 -17.19
C GLU A 207 -1.47 -24.61 -16.52
N ASN A 208 -2.48 -23.80 -16.85
CA ASN A 208 -2.65 -22.48 -16.25
C ASN A 208 -2.94 -22.56 -14.76
N MET A 209 -3.76 -23.52 -14.32
CA MET A 209 -3.95 -23.82 -12.90
C MET A 209 -2.63 -24.17 -12.22
N LYS A 210 -1.80 -25.00 -12.84
CA LYS A 210 -0.49 -25.39 -12.29
C LYS A 210 0.42 -24.17 -12.12
N ILE A 211 0.54 -23.32 -13.14
CA ILE A 211 1.35 -22.08 -13.08
C ILE A 211 0.95 -21.21 -11.89
N MET A 212 -0.36 -21.03 -11.68
CA MET A 212 -0.86 -20.21 -10.57
C MET A 212 -0.59 -20.87 -9.21
N CYS A 213 -0.82 -22.17 -9.11
CA CYS A 213 -0.52 -22.95 -7.91
C CYS A 213 0.96 -22.92 -7.54
N ASP A 214 1.87 -23.03 -8.53
CA ASP A 214 3.32 -23.05 -8.31
C ASP A 214 3.79 -21.73 -7.69
N LEU A 215 3.29 -20.58 -8.16
CA LEU A 215 3.63 -19.27 -7.57
C LEU A 215 3.08 -19.13 -6.14
N ALA A 216 1.86 -19.61 -5.89
CA ALA A 216 1.30 -19.58 -4.54
C ALA A 216 2.15 -20.43 -3.57
N ASP A 217 2.57 -21.62 -4.00
CA ASP A 217 3.45 -22.48 -3.21
C ASP A 217 4.82 -21.82 -2.97
N GLU A 218 5.41 -21.20 -3.99
CA GLU A 218 6.68 -20.48 -3.88
C GLU A 218 6.63 -19.40 -2.80
N ILE A 219 5.59 -18.57 -2.79
CA ILE A 219 5.43 -17.48 -1.82
C ILE A 219 5.23 -18.02 -0.39
N VAL A 220 4.43 -19.10 -0.22
CA VAL A 220 4.26 -19.74 1.10
C VAL A 220 5.59 -20.28 1.61
N GLU A 221 6.30 -21.03 0.77
CA GLU A 221 7.53 -21.69 1.16
C GLU A 221 8.67 -20.70 1.39
N ASP A 222 8.74 -19.61 0.63
CA ASP A 222 9.67 -18.51 0.90
C ASP A 222 9.42 -17.90 2.28
N ARG A 223 8.16 -17.61 2.63
CA ARG A 223 7.81 -17.09 3.96
C ARG A 223 8.16 -18.05 5.10
N LYS A 224 7.92 -19.35 4.92
CA LYS A 224 8.28 -20.36 5.93
C LYS A 224 9.80 -20.44 6.13
N ARG A 225 10.59 -20.31 5.05
CA ARG A 225 12.06 -20.32 5.10
C ARG A 225 12.65 -19.01 5.63
N HIS A 226 11.97 -17.91 5.38
CA HIS A 226 12.38 -16.57 5.80
C HIS A 226 11.26 -15.88 6.58
N PRO A 227 11.01 -16.28 7.85
CA PRO A 227 9.97 -15.68 8.66
C PRO A 227 10.20 -14.18 8.85
N VAL A 228 9.11 -13.40 8.73
CA VAL A 228 9.12 -11.95 8.95
C VAL A 228 8.06 -11.63 9.98
N GLU A 229 8.38 -10.78 10.96
CA GLU A 229 7.42 -10.27 11.94
C GLU A 229 6.56 -9.13 11.37
N LYS A 230 5.79 -9.41 10.31
CA LYS A 230 4.85 -8.46 9.69
C LYS A 230 3.41 -8.82 10.05
N LYS A 231 2.56 -7.82 10.30
CA LYS A 231 1.10 -8.02 10.50
C LYS A 231 0.37 -8.06 9.15
N ASP A 232 0.77 -8.99 8.29
CA ASP A 232 0.20 -9.16 6.96
C ASP A 232 -0.74 -10.36 6.85
N LEU A 233 -1.38 -10.49 5.69
CA LEU A 233 -2.38 -11.52 5.44
C LEU A 233 -1.77 -12.92 5.43
N LEU A 234 -0.53 -13.08 4.95
CA LEU A 234 0.17 -14.36 4.97
C LEU A 234 0.47 -14.84 6.38
N ASN A 235 0.93 -13.95 7.27
CA ASN A 235 1.10 -14.31 8.68
C ASN A 235 -0.24 -14.55 9.37
N ALA A 236 -1.31 -13.82 9.02
CA ALA A 236 -2.65 -14.15 9.50
C ALA A 236 -3.07 -15.56 9.07
N MET A 237 -2.77 -15.97 7.83
CA MET A 237 -3.04 -17.33 7.34
C MET A 237 -2.20 -18.41 8.05
N LEU A 238 -0.90 -18.16 8.25
CA LEU A 238 0.04 -19.13 8.82
C LEU A 238 -0.08 -19.29 10.34
N LEU A 239 -0.32 -18.18 11.05
CA LEU A 239 -0.23 -18.11 12.51
C LEU A 239 -1.58 -17.88 13.18
N GLY A 240 -2.56 -17.36 12.44
CA GLY A 240 -3.87 -17.03 12.95
C GLY A 240 -4.66 -18.27 13.39
N LYS A 241 -5.43 -18.09 14.45
CA LYS A 241 -6.38 -19.09 14.94
C LYS A 241 -7.76 -18.47 15.00
N ASP A 242 -8.74 -19.25 14.57
CA ASP A 242 -10.14 -18.88 14.67
C ASP A 242 -10.52 -18.74 16.17
N PRO A 243 -10.95 -17.56 16.63
CA PRO A 243 -11.31 -17.33 18.02
C PRO A 243 -12.46 -18.20 18.53
N GLN A 244 -13.26 -18.80 17.64
CA GLN A 244 -14.41 -19.62 18.04
C GLN A 244 -14.10 -21.10 18.16
N THR A 245 -13.24 -21.63 17.29
CA THR A 245 -12.93 -23.06 17.24
C THR A 245 -11.52 -23.37 17.74
N GLY A 246 -10.65 -22.36 17.85
CA GLY A 246 -9.23 -22.52 18.14
C GLY A 246 -8.41 -23.10 16.97
N GLN A 247 -9.05 -23.40 15.84
CA GLN A 247 -8.42 -24.00 14.66
C GLN A 247 -7.67 -22.95 13.84
N GLY A 248 -6.50 -23.32 13.32
CA GLY A 248 -5.83 -22.58 12.24
C GLY A 248 -6.30 -23.03 10.86
N LEU A 249 -5.78 -22.40 9.82
CA LEU A 249 -5.98 -22.88 8.44
C LEU A 249 -5.04 -24.06 8.15
N SER A 250 -5.52 -25.04 7.37
CA SER A 250 -4.66 -26.10 6.83
C SER A 250 -3.73 -25.55 5.75
N GLU A 251 -2.59 -26.20 5.51
CA GLU A 251 -1.68 -25.78 4.43
C GLU A 251 -2.37 -25.69 3.07
N GLU A 252 -3.26 -26.66 2.78
CA GLU A 252 -4.10 -26.63 1.58
C GLU A 252 -4.99 -25.39 1.55
N ASN A 253 -5.73 -25.07 2.62
CA ASN A 253 -6.61 -23.91 2.61
C ASN A 253 -5.82 -22.60 2.54
N ILE A 254 -4.63 -22.50 3.15
CA ILE A 254 -3.74 -21.33 3.02
C ILE A 254 -3.42 -21.07 1.54
N LYS A 255 -3.05 -22.10 0.79
CA LYS A 255 -2.81 -22.00 -0.66
C LYS A 255 -4.06 -21.53 -1.41
N LEU A 256 -5.23 -22.10 -1.10
CA LEU A 256 -6.50 -21.72 -1.72
C LEU A 256 -6.87 -20.25 -1.44
N GLN A 257 -6.63 -19.76 -0.22
CA GLN A 257 -6.82 -18.34 0.12
C GLN A 257 -5.83 -17.45 -0.63
N MET A 258 -4.55 -17.85 -0.74
CA MET A 258 -3.57 -17.07 -1.49
C MET A 258 -3.95 -16.92 -2.96
N LEU A 259 -4.34 -18.00 -3.61
CA LEU A 259 -4.87 -17.95 -4.98
C LEU A 259 -6.11 -17.06 -5.06
N THR A 260 -7.00 -17.16 -4.07
CA THR A 260 -8.20 -16.30 -3.98
C THR A 260 -7.83 -14.81 -3.96
N PHE A 261 -6.89 -14.39 -3.12
CA PHE A 261 -6.49 -12.98 -3.01
C PHE A 261 -5.73 -12.48 -4.23
N LEU A 262 -4.83 -13.30 -4.79
CA LEU A 262 -4.13 -12.96 -6.03
C LEU A 262 -5.12 -12.74 -7.18
N ILE A 263 -6.07 -13.66 -7.38
CA ILE A 263 -7.07 -13.55 -8.47
C ILE A 263 -8.01 -12.38 -8.23
N ALA A 264 -8.67 -12.34 -7.07
CA ALA A 264 -9.72 -11.35 -6.81
C ALA A 264 -9.16 -9.92 -6.68
N GLY A 265 -7.95 -9.75 -6.16
CA GLY A 265 -7.38 -8.44 -5.81
C GLY A 265 -6.79 -7.66 -6.97
N HIS A 266 -6.13 -8.31 -7.93
CA HIS A 266 -5.40 -7.57 -8.97
C HIS A 266 -6.26 -7.21 -10.20
N GLU A 267 -7.07 -8.13 -10.75
CA GLU A 267 -7.80 -7.87 -12.00
C GLU A 267 -8.94 -6.87 -11.77
N THR A 268 -9.68 -7.00 -10.67
CA THR A 268 -10.79 -6.09 -10.37
C THR A 268 -10.28 -4.66 -10.16
N THR A 269 -9.20 -4.49 -9.39
CA THR A 269 -8.60 -3.18 -9.09
C THR A 269 -8.00 -2.54 -10.34
N SER A 270 -7.29 -3.30 -11.17
CA SER A 270 -6.71 -2.77 -12.41
C SER A 270 -7.77 -2.27 -13.38
N ARG A 271 -8.90 -2.99 -13.51
CA ARG A 271 -10.04 -2.58 -14.33
C ARG A 271 -10.71 -1.32 -13.79
N VAL A 272 -10.85 -1.19 -12.46
CA VAL A 272 -11.37 0.04 -11.83
C VAL A 272 -10.50 1.24 -12.18
N LEU A 273 -9.19 1.11 -12.10
CA LEU A 273 -8.25 2.18 -12.46
C LEU A 273 -8.29 2.50 -13.97
N ALA A 274 -8.39 1.49 -14.84
CA ALA A 274 -8.52 1.71 -16.28
C ALA A 274 -9.83 2.44 -16.65
N PHE A 275 -10.96 2.05 -16.05
CA PHE A 275 -12.22 2.75 -16.24
C PHE A 275 -12.19 4.16 -15.63
N ALA A 276 -11.60 4.32 -14.45
CA ALA A 276 -11.39 5.63 -13.84
C ALA A 276 -10.60 6.55 -14.77
N MET A 277 -9.48 6.09 -15.35
CA MET A 277 -8.71 6.88 -16.32
C MET A 277 -9.55 7.25 -17.55
N THR A 278 -10.37 6.32 -18.05
CA THR A 278 -11.29 6.60 -19.16
C THR A 278 -12.30 7.69 -18.80
N HIS A 279 -12.85 7.67 -17.59
CA HIS A 279 -13.78 8.71 -17.11
C HIS A 279 -13.09 10.05 -16.92
N ILE A 280 -11.85 10.08 -16.45
CA ILE A 280 -11.04 11.30 -16.34
C ILE A 280 -10.85 11.94 -17.73
N LEU A 281 -10.44 11.14 -18.71
CA LEU A 281 -10.17 11.62 -20.07
C LEU A 281 -11.43 12.09 -20.81
N LYS A 282 -12.59 11.51 -20.51
CA LYS A 282 -13.87 11.90 -21.12
C LYS A 282 -14.55 13.10 -20.47
N ASN A 283 -14.14 13.49 -19.26
CA ASN A 283 -14.79 14.55 -18.47
C ASN A 283 -13.73 15.55 -17.97
N PRO A 284 -13.29 16.52 -18.80
CA PRO A 284 -12.24 17.48 -18.47
C PRO A 284 -12.49 18.28 -17.17
N GLU A 285 -13.76 18.56 -16.87
CA GLU A 285 -14.18 19.21 -15.63
C GLU A 285 -13.91 18.35 -14.39
N VAL A 286 -14.09 17.03 -14.50
CA VAL A 286 -13.75 16.08 -13.43
C VAL A 286 -12.24 16.03 -13.25
N TYR A 287 -11.48 15.97 -14.35
CA TYR A 287 -10.01 16.02 -14.30
C TYR A 287 -9.50 17.29 -13.60
N SER A 288 -10.06 18.45 -13.96
CA SER A 288 -9.69 19.74 -13.34
C SER A 288 -9.93 19.73 -11.83
N LYS A 289 -11.07 19.19 -11.36
CA LYS A 289 -11.40 19.09 -9.93
C LYS A 289 -10.50 18.11 -9.19
N ILE A 290 -10.20 16.95 -9.78
CA ILE A 290 -9.23 15.98 -9.22
C ILE A 290 -7.86 16.65 -9.05
N ARG A 291 -7.36 17.31 -10.11
CA ARG A 291 -6.07 17.99 -10.07
C ARG A 291 -6.05 19.09 -9.02
N GLN A 292 -7.10 19.92 -8.95
CA GLN A 292 -7.21 20.97 -7.96
C GLN A 292 -7.20 20.40 -6.52
N GLU A 293 -7.91 19.30 -6.26
CA GLU A 293 -7.85 18.65 -4.95
C GLU A 293 -6.45 18.14 -4.63
N VAL A 294 -5.77 17.49 -5.58
CA VAL A 294 -4.38 17.04 -5.40
C VAL A 294 -3.46 18.21 -5.11
N ASP A 295 -3.55 19.30 -5.87
CA ASP A 295 -2.72 20.50 -5.71
C ASP A 295 -2.96 21.16 -4.33
N ILE A 296 -4.21 21.17 -3.83
CA ILE A 296 -4.56 21.74 -2.51
C ILE A 296 -4.09 20.84 -1.37
N VAL A 297 -4.30 19.52 -1.48
CA VAL A 297 -4.07 18.59 -0.37
C VAL A 297 -2.60 18.20 -0.26
N LEU A 298 -1.93 17.91 -1.39
CA LEU A 298 -0.55 17.44 -1.42
C LEU A 298 0.46 18.58 -1.66
N GLY A 299 0.07 19.62 -2.40
CA GLY A 299 0.99 20.67 -2.81
C GLY A 299 2.17 20.12 -3.62
N GLN A 300 3.38 20.21 -3.05
CA GLN A 300 4.62 19.65 -3.63
C GLN A 300 5.16 18.47 -2.81
N GLU A 301 4.44 18.01 -1.80
CA GLU A 301 4.89 16.92 -0.94
C GLU A 301 4.52 15.53 -1.49
N PRO A 302 5.31 14.48 -1.19
CA PRO A 302 4.89 13.11 -1.41
C PRO A 302 3.58 12.79 -0.68
N ILE A 303 2.80 11.85 -1.21
CA ILE A 303 1.57 11.41 -0.56
C ILE A 303 1.88 10.75 0.80
N LYS A 304 1.14 11.15 1.84
CA LYS A 304 1.21 10.61 3.20
C LYS A 304 -0.15 10.06 3.61
N LEU A 305 -0.16 9.20 4.62
CA LEU A 305 -1.38 8.54 5.08
C LEU A 305 -2.48 9.55 5.48
N GLU A 306 -2.10 10.66 6.11
CA GLU A 306 -3.01 11.73 6.54
C GLU A 306 -3.72 12.44 5.37
N HIS A 307 -3.10 12.47 4.18
CA HIS A 307 -3.70 13.08 2.99
C HIS A 307 -4.94 12.31 2.53
N LEU A 308 -4.99 10.99 2.70
CA LEU A 308 -6.10 10.16 2.19
C LEU A 308 -7.47 10.61 2.70
N SER A 309 -7.54 11.06 3.96
CA SER A 309 -8.79 11.56 4.55
C SER A 309 -9.28 12.87 3.93
N LYS A 310 -8.37 13.64 3.31
CA LYS A 310 -8.64 14.94 2.70
C LYS A 310 -8.97 14.83 1.20
N LEU A 311 -8.70 13.69 0.56
CA LEU A 311 -9.00 13.42 -0.86
C LEU A 311 -10.47 13.03 -1.07
N THR A 312 -11.37 13.93 -0.67
CA THR A 312 -12.82 13.73 -0.65
C THR A 312 -13.43 13.61 -2.04
N TYR A 313 -12.98 14.41 -3.01
CA TYR A 313 -13.43 14.41 -4.39
C TYR A 313 -12.93 13.19 -5.15
N ILE A 314 -11.67 12.78 -4.98
CA ILE A 314 -11.16 11.52 -5.53
C ILE A 314 -11.95 10.33 -4.97
N SER A 315 -12.26 10.32 -3.67
CA SER A 315 -13.10 9.28 -3.07
C SER A 315 -14.50 9.25 -3.70
N ALA A 316 -15.14 10.41 -3.88
CA ALA A 316 -16.41 10.56 -4.57
C ALA A 316 -16.34 10.09 -6.04
N PHE A 317 -15.26 10.44 -6.74
CA PHE A 317 -15.00 10.04 -8.11
C PHE A 317 -14.86 8.52 -8.24
N LEU A 318 -14.10 7.86 -7.36
CA LEU A 318 -13.94 6.41 -7.37
C LEU A 318 -15.28 5.68 -7.10
N LYS A 319 -16.07 6.16 -6.13
CA LYS A 319 -17.44 5.65 -5.89
C LYS A 319 -18.32 5.79 -7.14
N GLN A 320 -18.26 6.94 -7.81
CA GLN A 320 -19.01 7.21 -9.02
C GLN A 320 -18.54 6.35 -10.22
N SER A 321 -17.23 6.07 -10.32
CA SER A 321 -16.66 5.11 -11.29
C SER A 321 -17.22 3.70 -11.08
N LEU A 322 -17.18 3.20 -9.84
CA LEU A 322 -17.75 1.90 -9.50
C LEU A 322 -19.25 1.81 -9.74
N ARG A 323 -19.99 2.89 -9.53
CA ARG A 323 -21.44 2.95 -9.80
C ARG A 323 -21.75 2.76 -11.30
N VAL A 324 -21.06 3.51 -12.17
CA VAL A 324 -21.39 3.56 -13.60
C VAL A 324 -20.73 2.43 -14.38
N THR A 325 -19.52 2.04 -13.98
CA THR A 325 -18.70 1.00 -14.62
C THR A 325 -18.10 0.08 -13.56
N PRO A 326 -18.92 -0.75 -12.87
CA PRO A 326 -18.40 -1.72 -11.93
C PRO A 326 -17.56 -2.78 -12.65
N SER A 327 -16.40 -3.14 -12.10
CA SER A 327 -15.58 -4.24 -12.62
C SER A 327 -16.28 -5.60 -12.49
N ILE A 328 -17.16 -5.74 -11.49
CA ILE A 328 -18.05 -6.90 -11.32
C ILE A 328 -19.49 -6.46 -11.62
N SER A 329 -19.98 -6.80 -12.80
CA SER A 329 -21.29 -6.33 -13.27
C SER A 329 -22.49 -7.13 -12.77
N GLN A 330 -22.27 -8.36 -12.27
CA GLN A 330 -23.31 -9.25 -11.74
C GLN A 330 -22.78 -10.13 -10.61
N PHE A 331 -23.65 -10.50 -9.67
CA PHE A 331 -23.39 -11.55 -8.68
C PHE A 331 -24.67 -12.35 -8.44
N ALA A 332 -24.54 -13.58 -7.93
CA ALA A 332 -25.66 -14.51 -7.82
C ALA A 332 -25.98 -14.89 -6.36
N VAL A 333 -27.27 -14.97 -6.07
CA VAL A 333 -27.85 -15.54 -4.86
C VAL A 333 -28.84 -16.65 -5.21
N THR A 334 -29.22 -17.46 -4.24
CA THR A 334 -30.23 -18.51 -4.36
C THR A 334 -30.95 -18.68 -3.02
N CYS A 335 -32.06 -19.41 -3.01
CA CYS A 335 -32.84 -19.75 -1.82
C CYS A 335 -33.11 -21.25 -1.76
N ASP A 336 -33.11 -21.85 -0.57
CA ASP A 336 -33.32 -23.29 -0.39
C ASP A 336 -34.80 -23.71 -0.44
N LYS A 337 -35.71 -22.74 -0.52
CA LYS A 337 -37.16 -22.92 -0.53
C LYS A 337 -37.78 -22.01 -1.59
N ASP A 338 -39.02 -22.30 -1.97
CA ASP A 338 -39.79 -21.40 -2.82
C ASP A 338 -40.03 -20.09 -2.05
N GLU A 339 -39.67 -18.96 -2.66
CA GLU A 339 -39.73 -17.62 -2.08
C GLU A 339 -40.53 -16.67 -2.97
N ILE A 340 -41.12 -15.65 -2.37
CA ILE A 340 -41.85 -14.62 -3.11
C ILE A 340 -41.04 -13.33 -3.15
N ILE A 341 -40.74 -12.86 -4.36
CA ILE A 341 -39.90 -11.70 -4.66
C ILE A 341 -40.78 -10.49 -5.04
N GLY A 342 -40.37 -9.30 -4.65
CA GLY A 342 -40.95 -8.01 -5.03
C GLY A 342 -42.28 -7.71 -4.35
N ASP A 343 -42.32 -7.80 -3.01
CA ASP A 343 -43.51 -7.54 -2.19
C ASP A 343 -44.72 -8.42 -2.55
N GLY A 344 -44.50 -9.72 -2.72
CA GLY A 344 -45.59 -10.66 -3.01
C GLY A 344 -45.84 -10.91 -4.51
N LYS A 345 -45.03 -10.33 -5.40
CA LYS A 345 -45.32 -10.26 -6.84
C LYS A 345 -44.86 -11.47 -7.63
N TYR A 346 -43.65 -11.97 -7.43
CA TYR A 346 -43.01 -12.98 -8.28
C TYR A 346 -42.65 -14.24 -7.50
N LEU A 347 -42.92 -15.44 -8.05
CA LEU A 347 -42.49 -16.70 -7.45
C LEU A 347 -41.06 -17.03 -7.90
N GLY A 348 -40.11 -17.11 -6.96
CA GLY A 348 -38.80 -17.71 -7.13
C GLY A 348 -38.82 -19.14 -6.60
N LYS A 349 -38.43 -20.12 -7.43
CA LYS A 349 -38.38 -21.52 -6.97
C LYS A 349 -37.09 -21.82 -6.22
N ALA A 350 -37.15 -22.74 -5.26
CA ALA A 350 -35.98 -23.26 -4.55
C ALA A 350 -34.85 -23.65 -5.52
N GLY A 351 -33.62 -23.28 -5.20
CA GLY A 351 -32.42 -23.56 -5.99
C GLY A 351 -32.25 -22.72 -7.25
N THR A 352 -33.22 -21.86 -7.61
CA THR A 352 -33.11 -21.02 -8.81
C THR A 352 -32.00 -19.98 -8.63
N THR A 353 -31.13 -19.84 -9.63
CA THR A 353 -30.12 -18.77 -9.62
C THR A 353 -30.81 -17.43 -9.77
N VAL A 354 -30.58 -16.53 -8.82
CA VAL A 354 -31.02 -15.13 -8.87
C VAL A 354 -29.79 -14.24 -9.09
N SER A 355 -29.60 -13.76 -10.32
CA SER A 355 -28.51 -12.87 -10.69
C SER A 355 -28.90 -11.41 -10.47
N VAL A 356 -28.14 -10.70 -9.64
CA VAL A 356 -28.30 -9.26 -9.40
C VAL A 356 -27.39 -8.48 -10.35
N ALA A 357 -27.99 -7.71 -11.26
CA ALA A 357 -27.25 -6.95 -12.26
C ALA A 357 -26.73 -5.61 -11.71
N ALA A 358 -25.64 -5.66 -10.93
CA ALA A 358 -24.96 -4.50 -10.33
C ALA A 358 -24.76 -3.33 -11.31
N GLY A 359 -24.31 -3.62 -12.54
CA GLY A 359 -24.09 -2.59 -13.57
C GLY A 359 -25.36 -1.90 -14.09
N ILE A 360 -26.54 -2.51 -13.88
CA ILE A 360 -27.84 -1.95 -14.26
C ILE A 360 -28.46 -1.22 -13.07
N ILE A 361 -28.49 -1.84 -11.87
CA ILE A 361 -29.06 -1.21 -10.67
C ILE A 361 -28.27 0.03 -10.22
N GLY A 362 -26.97 0.08 -10.51
CA GLY A 362 -26.14 1.27 -10.32
C GLY A 362 -26.62 2.49 -11.13
N LYS A 363 -27.51 2.29 -12.10
CA LYS A 363 -28.07 3.31 -13.00
C LYS A 363 -29.60 3.34 -12.95
N ASP A 364 -30.21 2.76 -11.92
CA ASP A 364 -31.66 2.77 -11.73
C ASP A 364 -32.19 4.21 -11.57
N PRO A 365 -32.99 4.73 -12.51
CA PRO A 365 -33.47 6.11 -12.47
C PRO A 365 -34.40 6.38 -11.28
N LEU A 366 -35.01 5.36 -10.68
CA LEU A 366 -35.84 5.52 -9.48
C LEU A 366 -35.01 5.88 -8.24
N VAL A 367 -33.71 5.59 -8.26
CA VAL A 367 -32.77 5.90 -7.17
C VAL A 367 -31.87 7.08 -7.55
N TRP A 368 -31.35 7.07 -8.78
CA TRP A 368 -30.32 8.01 -9.21
C TRP A 368 -30.85 9.21 -10.00
N GLY A 369 -32.16 9.26 -10.26
CA GLY A 369 -32.83 10.32 -11.02
C GLY A 369 -32.75 10.14 -12.54
N GLU A 370 -33.31 11.09 -13.29
CA GLU A 370 -33.32 11.07 -14.76
C GLU A 370 -31.91 11.08 -15.37
N ASP A 371 -30.93 11.59 -14.63
CA ASP A 371 -29.53 11.68 -15.05
C ASP A 371 -28.65 10.50 -14.58
N ALA A 372 -29.27 9.36 -14.22
CA ALA A 372 -28.59 8.18 -13.69
C ALA A 372 -27.41 7.68 -14.53
N GLU A 373 -27.50 7.81 -15.86
CA GLU A 373 -26.44 7.41 -16.79
C GLU A 373 -25.28 8.42 -16.87
N LYS A 374 -25.46 9.67 -16.40
CA LYS A 374 -24.43 10.70 -16.45
C LYS A 374 -23.34 10.44 -15.41
N PHE A 375 -22.10 10.62 -15.83
CA PHE A 375 -20.95 10.55 -14.93
C PHE A 375 -20.82 11.87 -14.15
N ASN A 376 -21.26 11.89 -12.90
CA ASN A 376 -21.21 13.08 -12.05
C ASN A 376 -20.76 12.73 -10.62
N PRO A 377 -19.47 12.93 -10.26
CA PRO A 377 -18.97 12.67 -8.93
C PRO A 377 -19.60 13.54 -7.82
N ASP A 378 -20.13 14.73 -8.14
CA ASP A 378 -20.70 15.64 -7.13
C ASP A 378 -21.94 15.04 -6.41
N ARG A 379 -22.54 13.97 -6.96
CA ARG A 379 -23.63 13.23 -6.31
C ARG A 379 -23.15 12.35 -5.14
N MET A 380 -21.84 12.13 -5.03
CA MET A 380 -21.22 11.33 -3.98
C MET A 380 -20.71 12.17 -2.80
N LEU A 381 -20.89 13.49 -2.86
CA LEU A 381 -20.40 14.44 -1.86
C LEU A 381 -21.52 14.89 -0.91
N ASN A 382 -21.11 15.49 0.22
CA ASN A 382 -21.97 16.27 1.12
C ASN A 382 -23.23 15.54 1.60
N GLY A 383 -23.11 14.25 1.95
CA GLY A 383 -24.24 13.45 2.45
C GLY A 383 -25.24 12.99 1.38
N LYS A 384 -25.06 13.39 0.10
CA LYS A 384 -25.99 13.03 -0.98
C LYS A 384 -26.00 11.54 -1.27
N PHE A 385 -24.85 10.87 -1.13
CA PHE A 385 -24.76 9.42 -1.29
C PHE A 385 -25.47 8.68 -0.16
N GLU A 386 -25.23 9.13 1.08
CA GLU A 386 -25.80 8.57 2.30
C GLU A 386 -27.33 8.77 2.37
N ALA A 387 -27.86 9.76 1.65
CA ALA A 387 -29.29 10.02 1.54
C ALA A 387 -30.04 9.09 0.57
N LEU A 388 -29.35 8.29 -0.26
CA LEU A 388 -29.98 7.45 -1.27
C LEU A 388 -30.65 6.20 -0.68
N PRO A 389 -31.79 5.76 -1.23
CA PRO A 389 -32.40 4.50 -0.86
C PRO A 389 -31.60 3.30 -1.39
N PRO A 390 -31.53 2.19 -0.62
CA PRO A 390 -32.12 2.01 0.70
C PRO A 390 -31.17 2.52 1.79
N LYS A 391 -31.76 3.07 2.85
CA LYS A 391 -31.11 3.21 4.16
C LYS A 391 -30.61 1.86 4.75
N ASN A 392 -30.89 0.74 4.08
CA ASN A 392 -30.64 -0.64 4.49
C ASN A 392 -29.73 -1.43 3.52
N PHE A 393 -28.89 -0.77 2.71
CA PHE A 393 -27.80 -1.49 2.01
C PHE A 393 -26.68 -1.78 3.02
N THR A 394 -27.02 -2.59 4.02
CA THR A 394 -26.17 -2.95 5.15
C THR A 394 -25.85 -4.43 5.06
N PHE A 395 -24.57 -4.79 5.09
CA PHE A 395 -24.17 -6.15 5.49
C PHE A 395 -24.55 -6.32 6.96
N ARG A 396 -25.40 -7.29 7.29
CA ARG A 396 -25.67 -7.67 8.68
C ARG A 396 -24.79 -8.87 9.04
N ALA A 397 -23.77 -8.63 9.86
CA ALA A 397 -23.21 -9.72 10.64
C ALA A 397 -24.24 -10.11 11.72
N THR A 398 -24.91 -11.25 11.57
CA THR A 398 -25.88 -11.75 12.55
C THR A 398 -25.15 -12.17 13.84
N PRO A 399 -25.36 -11.48 14.99
CA PRO A 399 -24.80 -11.93 16.27
C PRO A 399 -25.54 -13.19 16.73
N ARG A 400 -24.80 -14.14 17.30
CA ARG A 400 -25.34 -15.43 17.77
C ARG A 400 -26.41 -15.24 18.86
N GLN A 401 -27.39 -16.14 18.90
CA GLN A 401 -28.27 -16.29 20.07
C GLN A 401 -27.42 -16.49 21.33
N GLY A 402 -27.61 -15.62 22.33
CA GLY A 402 -26.87 -15.64 23.60
C GLY A 402 -25.58 -14.81 23.64
N ALA A 403 -25.20 -14.14 22.55
CA ALA A 403 -24.13 -13.14 22.56
C ALA A 403 -24.74 -11.72 22.62
N ALA A 404 -24.06 -10.79 23.30
CA ALA A 404 -24.50 -9.40 23.40
C ALA A 404 -24.71 -8.79 22.00
N SER A 405 -25.86 -8.12 21.82
CA SER A 405 -26.31 -7.52 20.57
C SER A 405 -25.30 -6.48 20.06
N PHE A 406 -24.83 -6.63 18.82
CA PHE A 406 -24.12 -5.56 18.11
C PHE A 406 -25.16 -4.61 17.50
N THR A 407 -25.34 -3.44 18.10
CA THR A 407 -25.96 -2.30 17.43
C THR A 407 -25.01 -1.80 16.34
N GLY A 408 -25.51 -1.81 15.10
CA GLY A 408 -24.78 -1.40 13.91
C GLY A 408 -24.30 0.05 14.01
N ILE A 409 -23.01 0.20 13.71
CA ILE A 409 -22.26 1.45 13.61
C ILE A 409 -22.74 2.19 12.36
N ALA A 410 -23.37 3.36 12.55
CA ALA A 410 -23.34 4.40 11.53
C ALA A 410 -21.98 5.08 11.62
N SER A 411 -21.23 5.03 10.51
CA SER A 411 -20.13 5.92 10.14
C SER A 411 -19.23 6.42 11.29
N ALA A 412 -18.40 5.53 11.84
CA ALA A 412 -17.32 5.91 12.74
C ALA A 412 -15.94 5.76 12.06
N SER A 413 -15.33 6.91 11.83
CA SER A 413 -13.90 7.19 11.90
C SER A 413 -13.15 6.19 12.78
N GLY A 414 -12.30 5.39 12.14
CA GLY A 414 -11.56 4.29 12.75
C GLY A 414 -10.62 4.77 13.85
N GLY A 415 -10.87 4.25 15.04
CA GLY A 415 -9.89 4.22 16.11
C GLY A 415 -8.97 3.03 16.06
N VAL A 416 -7.72 3.26 16.44
CA VAL A 416 -6.66 2.25 16.54
C VAL A 416 -6.64 1.72 17.97
N ALA A 417 -6.94 0.44 18.18
CA ALA A 417 -6.84 -0.21 19.48
C ALA A 417 -5.64 -1.17 19.56
N GLY A 418 -4.68 -0.82 20.43
CA GLY A 418 -4.06 -1.74 21.40
C GLY A 418 -2.88 -2.60 20.95
N HIS A 419 -1.65 -2.07 21.08
CA HIS A 419 -0.45 -2.88 21.25
C HIS A 419 -0.31 -3.33 22.71
N ALA A 420 -0.03 -4.63 22.93
CA ALA A 420 0.43 -5.17 24.20
C ALA A 420 1.95 -4.87 24.38
N PRO A 421 2.47 -4.83 25.62
CA PRO A 421 3.55 -3.95 26.01
C PRO A 421 4.90 -4.44 25.47
N THR A 422 5.51 -3.64 24.60
CA THR A 422 6.91 -3.79 24.23
C THR A 422 7.71 -2.94 25.23
N LYS A 423 8.56 -3.57 26.04
CA LYS A 423 9.53 -2.85 26.87
C LYS A 423 10.47 -2.07 25.94
N SER A 424 10.20 -0.78 25.77
CA SER A 424 11.18 0.17 25.26
C SER A 424 12.27 0.32 26.32
N ILE A 425 13.51 0.01 25.93
CA ILE A 425 14.70 0.32 26.72
C ILE A 425 14.82 1.85 26.73
N VAL A 426 14.29 2.47 27.78
CA VAL A 426 14.63 3.83 28.18
C VAL A 426 15.96 3.73 28.94
N GLN A 427 16.91 4.59 28.60
CA GLN A 427 18.10 4.79 29.42
C GLN A 427 17.68 5.02 30.87
N ASP A 428 18.29 4.27 31.79
CA ASP A 428 18.22 4.53 33.23
C ASP A 428 18.59 5.99 33.48
N ASP A 429 17.59 6.83 33.73
CA ASP A 429 17.78 8.08 34.46
C ASP A 429 17.14 7.88 35.83
N SER A 430 18.02 7.67 36.80
CA SER A 430 17.67 7.32 38.16
C SER A 430 17.15 8.57 38.90
N GLY A 431 15.82 8.64 39.06
CA GLY A 431 15.23 8.96 40.37
C GLY A 431 15.06 10.42 40.83
N SER A 432 14.68 11.37 39.99
CA SER A 432 14.16 12.66 40.51
C SER A 432 13.00 13.24 39.68
N GLY A 433 11.77 13.05 40.13
CA GLY A 433 10.58 13.72 39.59
C GLY A 433 9.30 13.20 40.24
N MET A 434 8.31 14.07 40.46
CA MET A 434 7.01 13.66 41.03
C MET A 434 6.25 12.77 40.03
N PRO A 435 5.67 11.62 40.42
CA PRO A 435 4.91 10.78 39.50
C PRO A 435 3.70 11.51 38.91
N LEU A 436 3.56 11.44 37.59
CA LEU A 436 2.41 11.96 36.84
C LEU A 436 1.91 10.86 35.89
N TYR A 437 0.65 10.47 36.03
CA TYR A 437 0.04 9.43 35.20
C TYR A 437 -0.86 10.09 34.18
N VAL A 438 -0.44 10.12 32.92
CA VAL A 438 -1.23 10.66 31.82
C VAL A 438 -1.91 9.48 31.13
N VAL A 439 -3.21 9.33 31.38
CA VAL A 439 -4.00 8.21 30.88
C VAL A 439 -5.03 8.69 29.88
N TYR A 440 -5.11 8.01 28.73
CA TYR A 440 -5.95 8.49 27.64
C TYR A 440 -6.98 7.47 27.13
N GLY A 441 -8.09 8.03 26.65
CA GLY A 441 -9.14 7.35 25.90
C GLY A 441 -9.24 7.98 24.51
N SER A 442 -8.72 7.28 23.50
CA SER A 442 -8.60 7.81 22.14
C SER A 442 -8.87 6.71 21.12
N ASN A 443 -9.81 6.97 20.22
CA ASN A 443 -9.98 6.18 19.00
C ASN A 443 -9.14 6.83 17.88
N THR A 444 -9.44 8.08 17.52
CA THR A 444 -8.87 8.78 16.35
C THR A 444 -7.44 9.31 16.52
N GLY A 445 -6.82 9.16 17.69
CA GLY A 445 -5.44 9.57 17.96
C GLY A 445 -5.27 10.97 18.57
N SER A 446 -6.30 11.83 18.57
CA SER A 446 -6.17 13.21 19.08
C SER A 446 -5.90 13.29 20.58
N CYS A 447 -6.70 12.60 21.42
CA CYS A 447 -6.49 12.57 22.86
C CYS A 447 -5.18 11.85 23.24
N GLU A 448 -4.71 10.93 22.40
CA GLU A 448 -3.41 10.27 22.54
C GLU A 448 -2.26 11.24 22.27
N GLY A 449 -2.36 12.06 21.22
CA GLY A 449 -1.40 13.13 20.92
C GLY A 449 -1.32 14.17 22.04
N PHE A 450 -2.47 14.60 22.57
CA PHE A 450 -2.55 15.49 23.73
C PHE A 450 -1.94 14.89 25.00
N ALA A 451 -2.20 13.61 25.27
CA ALA A 451 -1.56 12.91 26.39
C ALA A 451 -0.04 12.79 26.21
N GLN A 452 0.42 12.53 24.97
CA GLN A 452 1.85 12.47 24.66
C GLN A 452 2.53 13.84 24.78
N GLN A 453 1.84 14.93 24.45
CA GLN A 453 2.31 16.31 24.65
C GLN A 453 2.55 16.60 26.13
N ILE A 454 1.56 16.30 26.99
CA ILE A 454 1.69 16.46 28.46
C ILE A 454 2.84 15.60 28.99
N ALA A 455 2.92 14.34 28.58
CA ALA A 455 3.96 13.42 29.03
C ALA A 455 5.37 13.85 28.60
N SER A 456 5.50 14.38 27.38
CA SER A 456 6.78 14.88 26.85
C SER A 456 7.23 16.18 27.52
N GLY A 457 6.28 17.05 27.91
CA GLY A 457 6.55 18.28 28.65
C GLY A 457 6.83 18.07 30.15
N ALA A 458 6.41 16.93 30.71
CA ALA A 458 6.45 16.65 32.15
C ALA A 458 7.85 16.72 32.78
N SER A 459 8.88 16.19 32.11
CA SER A 459 10.25 16.16 32.64
C SER A 459 10.83 17.56 32.82
N ALA A 460 10.58 18.47 31.88
CA ALA A 460 10.96 19.88 31.96
C ALA A 460 10.24 20.62 33.10
N LYS A 461 9.10 20.08 33.56
CA LYS A 461 8.29 20.62 34.66
C LYS A 461 8.51 19.89 35.99
N GLY A 462 9.53 19.03 36.10
CA GLY A 462 9.88 18.33 37.33
C GLY A 462 9.04 17.08 37.65
N PHE A 463 8.29 16.58 36.66
CA PHE A 463 7.47 15.38 36.77
C PHE A 463 8.09 14.21 36.02
N ARG A 464 7.83 13.00 36.53
CA ARG A 464 8.09 11.75 35.81
C ARG A 464 6.76 11.22 35.27
N ALA A 465 6.53 11.43 33.98
CA ALA A 465 5.29 10.99 33.34
C ALA A 465 5.30 9.50 32.97
N ASP A 466 4.22 8.81 33.28
CA ASP A 466 3.80 7.55 32.67
C ASP A 466 2.67 7.85 31.70
N ASN A 467 2.82 7.46 30.43
CA ASN A 467 1.79 7.64 29.41
C ASN A 467 1.22 6.28 29.03
N SER A 468 -0.08 6.08 29.28
CA SER A 468 -0.74 4.79 29.08
C SER A 468 -2.23 4.93 28.77
N THR A 469 -2.88 3.83 28.39
CA THR A 469 -4.33 3.85 28.08
C THR A 469 -5.17 3.80 29.36
N LEU A 470 -6.37 4.36 29.34
CA LEU A 470 -7.31 4.27 30.48
C LEU A 470 -7.60 2.83 30.91
N ASN A 471 -7.74 1.90 29.96
CA ASN A 471 -7.95 0.48 30.27
C ASN A 471 -6.80 -0.16 31.06
N SER A 472 -5.57 0.36 30.94
CA SER A 472 -4.41 -0.18 31.68
C SER A 472 -4.50 0.06 33.19
N VAL A 473 -5.22 1.11 33.60
CA VAL A 473 -5.45 1.48 35.01
C VAL A 473 -6.84 1.09 35.51
N ALA A 474 -7.64 0.39 34.70
CA ALA A 474 -9.03 0.02 35.02
C ALA A 474 -9.18 -0.87 36.28
N ASN A 475 -8.14 -1.65 36.60
CA ASN A 475 -8.14 -2.51 37.78
C ASN A 475 -7.57 -1.81 39.03
N LYS A 476 -6.77 -0.76 38.85
CA LYS A 476 -6.14 -0.01 39.94
C LYS A 476 -5.71 1.37 39.45
N VAL A 477 -6.37 2.42 39.94
CA VAL A 477 -5.99 3.81 39.68
C VAL A 477 -4.75 4.14 40.52
N PRO A 478 -3.71 4.77 39.95
CA PRO A 478 -2.54 5.21 40.71
C PRO A 478 -2.92 6.19 41.84
N THR A 479 -2.21 6.09 42.97
CA THR A 479 -2.45 6.89 44.20
C THR A 479 -1.20 7.62 44.69
N ASP A 480 -0.03 7.34 44.11
CA ASP A 480 1.27 7.92 44.43
C ASP A 480 1.64 9.13 43.55
N GLY A 481 0.69 9.60 42.73
CA GLY A 481 0.87 10.74 41.82
C GLY A 481 -0.47 11.26 41.27
N SER A 482 -0.41 12.36 40.53
CA SER A 482 -1.59 12.92 39.87
C SER A 482 -1.98 12.11 38.63
N VAL A 483 -3.28 11.92 38.43
CA VAL A 483 -3.83 11.23 37.25
C VAL A 483 -4.48 12.24 36.31
N VAL A 484 -3.85 12.48 35.16
CA VAL A 484 -4.38 13.34 34.11
C VAL A 484 -5.08 12.49 33.07
N ILE A 485 -6.39 12.67 32.95
CA ILE A 485 -7.25 11.89 32.05
C ILE A 485 -7.53 12.73 30.81
N VAL A 486 -7.14 12.24 29.64
CA VAL A 486 -7.47 12.86 28.35
C VAL A 486 -8.36 11.91 27.56
N THR A 487 -9.66 12.19 27.46
CA THR A 487 -10.62 11.20 26.97
C THR A 487 -11.64 11.80 26.01
N ALA A 488 -11.98 11.03 24.97
CA ALA A 488 -12.99 11.39 23.99
C ALA A 488 -14.36 10.76 24.31
N SER A 489 -15.43 11.46 23.89
CA SER A 489 -16.81 10.95 23.88
C SER A 489 -17.24 10.71 22.44
N PHE A 490 -17.65 9.48 22.10
CA PHE A 490 -18.13 9.09 20.76
C PHE A 490 -19.61 8.75 20.81
N GLU A 491 -20.47 9.67 20.37
CA GLU A 491 -21.94 9.50 20.44
C GLU A 491 -22.48 9.11 21.83
N GLY A 492 -21.75 9.46 22.89
CA GLY A 492 -22.12 9.14 24.27
C GLY A 492 -21.39 7.95 24.88
N GLU A 493 -20.60 7.24 24.07
CA GLU A 493 -19.82 6.05 24.45
C GLU A 493 -18.32 6.37 24.58
N PRO A 494 -17.58 5.65 25.45
CA PRO A 494 -16.15 5.89 25.66
C PRO A 494 -15.31 5.34 24.51
N ALA A 495 -14.07 5.80 24.38
CA ALA A 495 -13.08 5.19 23.49
C ALA A 495 -12.86 3.70 23.81
N ASP A 496 -12.43 2.89 22.84
CA ASP A 496 -12.22 1.44 23.01
C ASP A 496 -11.19 1.15 24.11
N ASN A 497 -10.12 1.93 24.13
CA ASN A 497 -9.07 1.88 25.14
C ASN A 497 -9.43 2.57 26.47
N ALA A 498 -10.68 2.99 26.65
CA ALA A 498 -11.25 3.52 27.89
C ALA A 498 -12.51 2.78 28.38
N ALA A 499 -13.13 1.95 27.54
CA ALA A 499 -14.40 1.29 27.83
C ALA A 499 -14.36 0.38 29.08
N HIS A 500 -13.26 -0.33 29.30
CA HIS A 500 -13.10 -1.17 30.49
C HIS A 500 -12.99 -0.32 31.76
N PHE A 501 -12.24 0.77 31.70
CA PHE A 501 -12.11 1.73 32.80
C PHE A 501 -13.46 2.37 33.15
N VAL A 502 -14.21 2.86 32.16
CA VAL A 502 -15.51 3.50 32.40
C VAL A 502 -16.51 2.50 33.01
N ARG A 503 -16.56 1.27 32.50
CA ARG A 503 -17.40 0.21 33.10
C ARG A 503 -17.00 -0.08 34.54
N ALA A 504 -15.70 -0.26 34.81
CA ALA A 504 -15.19 -0.49 36.15
C ALA A 504 -15.53 0.69 37.10
N LEU A 505 -15.35 1.92 36.62
CA LEU A 505 -15.63 3.14 37.37
C LEU A 505 -17.13 3.28 37.71
N THR A 506 -18.02 2.98 36.77
CA THR A 506 -19.49 3.05 36.97
C THR A 506 -20.09 1.85 37.70
N SER A 507 -19.38 0.73 37.78
CA SER A 507 -19.81 -0.45 38.53
C SER A 507 -19.65 -0.20 40.04
N THR A 508 -20.65 -0.61 40.82
CA THR A 508 -20.62 -0.49 42.30
C THR A 508 -19.69 -1.51 42.97
N ALA A 509 -19.19 -2.52 42.25
CA ALA A 509 -18.47 -3.66 42.82
C ALA A 509 -16.94 -3.68 42.58
N GLN A 510 -16.40 -2.83 41.68
CA GLN A 510 -15.04 -3.06 41.14
C GLN A 510 -14.01 -1.95 41.36
N VAL A 511 -14.42 -0.74 41.77
CA VAL A 511 -13.48 0.32 42.17
C VAL A 511 -13.93 0.88 43.51
N SER A 512 -13.36 0.35 44.60
CA SER A 512 -13.50 0.85 45.97
C SER A 512 -12.23 1.62 46.35
N ASP A 513 -12.40 2.76 47.04
CA ASP A 513 -11.36 3.70 47.49
C ASP A 513 -10.62 4.49 46.41
N LEU A 514 -11.17 5.66 46.07
CA LEU A 514 -10.49 6.70 45.28
C LEU A 514 -10.12 7.94 46.12
N GLN A 515 -10.21 7.87 47.46
CA GLN A 515 -9.95 9.00 48.37
C GLN A 515 -8.54 9.58 48.22
N ASP A 516 -7.56 8.74 47.87
CA ASP A 516 -6.16 9.13 47.68
C ASP A 516 -5.81 9.45 46.22
N VAL A 517 -6.80 9.50 45.32
CA VAL A 517 -6.58 9.83 43.90
C VAL A 517 -6.81 11.31 43.67
N SER A 518 -5.79 12.00 43.15
CA SER A 518 -5.93 13.35 42.63
C SER A 518 -5.97 13.33 41.10
N TYR A 519 -6.94 14.01 40.49
CA TYR A 519 -7.18 13.88 39.05
C TYR A 519 -7.54 15.19 38.34
N ALA A 520 -7.29 15.25 37.04
CA ALA A 520 -7.78 16.28 36.14
C ALA A 520 -8.30 15.63 34.85
N VAL A 521 -9.36 16.16 34.26
CA VAL A 521 -9.97 15.60 33.04
C VAL A 521 -9.98 16.64 31.93
N PHE A 522 -9.52 16.24 30.75
CA PHE A 522 -9.75 16.95 29.50
C PHE A 522 -10.62 16.11 28.59
N GLY A 523 -11.73 16.71 28.12
CA GLY A 523 -12.74 16.05 27.31
C GLY A 523 -12.76 16.55 25.87
N ALA A 524 -12.66 15.63 24.92
CA ALA A 524 -12.95 15.89 23.52
C ALA A 524 -14.35 15.37 23.15
N GLY A 525 -15.27 16.27 22.78
CA GLY A 525 -16.60 15.95 22.29
C GLY A 525 -16.82 16.53 20.90
N ASN A 526 -17.87 16.12 20.19
CA ASN A 526 -18.27 16.74 18.93
C ASN A 526 -19.65 17.37 19.09
N ARG A 527 -19.78 18.69 18.83
CA ARG A 527 -21.05 19.42 18.95
C ARG A 527 -22.11 18.98 17.92
N ASP A 528 -21.73 18.30 16.85
CA ASP A 528 -22.67 17.65 15.93
C ASP A 528 -23.52 16.58 16.65
N TRP A 529 -23.02 16.02 17.76
CA TRP A 529 -23.75 15.10 18.62
C TRP A 529 -24.40 15.83 19.80
N VAL A 530 -25.36 16.69 19.49
CA VAL A 530 -26.00 17.64 20.43
C VAL A 530 -26.43 16.99 21.76
N HIS A 531 -26.95 15.76 21.75
CA HIS A 531 -27.44 15.08 22.95
C HIS A 531 -26.37 14.33 23.76
N THR A 532 -25.18 14.13 23.20
CA THR A 532 -24.13 13.31 23.79
C THR A 532 -22.76 14.00 23.81
N TYR A 533 -22.74 15.30 23.52
CA TYR A 533 -21.58 16.17 23.66
C TYR A 533 -20.97 16.04 25.06
N GLN A 534 -19.69 15.70 25.13
CA GLN A 534 -18.92 15.54 26.38
C GLN A 534 -19.47 14.49 27.38
N CYS A 535 -20.38 13.59 26.97
CA CYS A 535 -21.03 12.62 27.87
C CYS A 535 -20.05 11.80 28.72
N ILE A 536 -19.00 11.24 28.09
CA ILE A 536 -18.03 10.39 28.78
C ILE A 536 -17.06 11.16 29.69
N PRO A 537 -16.42 12.25 29.23
CA PRO A 537 -15.65 13.13 30.10
C PRO A 537 -16.47 13.60 31.31
N ASN A 538 -17.75 13.96 31.11
CA ASN A 538 -18.67 14.33 32.19
C ASN A 538 -18.94 13.19 33.16
N LEU A 539 -19.25 12.00 32.63
CA LEU A 539 -19.51 10.81 33.43
C LEU A 539 -18.29 10.45 34.28
N MET A 540 -17.09 10.44 33.69
CA MET A 540 -15.85 10.11 34.39
C MET A 540 -15.53 11.14 35.46
N ASP A 541 -15.55 12.42 35.12
CA ASP A 541 -15.27 13.51 36.05
C ASP A 541 -16.25 13.51 37.23
N SER A 542 -17.55 13.35 36.98
CA SER A 542 -18.57 13.31 38.04
C SER A 542 -18.46 12.04 38.89
N THR A 543 -18.17 10.89 38.29
CA THR A 543 -18.11 9.61 39.02
C THR A 543 -16.85 9.51 39.88
N LEU A 544 -15.72 10.04 39.41
CA LEU A 544 -14.48 10.13 40.20
C LEU A 544 -14.68 10.98 41.46
N GLU A 545 -15.29 12.16 41.31
CA GLU A 545 -15.63 13.03 42.44
C GLU A 545 -16.61 12.35 43.41
N GLN A 546 -17.68 11.73 42.90
CA GLN A 546 -18.66 10.99 43.73
C GLN A 546 -18.04 9.82 44.51
N LYS A 547 -16.97 9.22 43.98
CA LYS A 547 -16.23 8.12 44.61
C LYS A 547 -15.06 8.58 45.49
N GLY A 548 -14.92 9.89 45.71
CA GLY A 548 -13.99 10.48 46.69
C GLY A 548 -12.66 10.98 46.13
N ALA A 549 -12.44 10.94 44.81
CA ALA A 549 -11.22 11.47 44.21
C ALA A 549 -11.18 13.01 44.27
N LYS A 550 -9.99 13.58 44.50
CA LYS A 550 -9.76 15.03 44.53
C LYS A 550 -9.59 15.59 43.11
N ARG A 551 -10.56 16.37 42.63
CA ARG A 551 -10.42 17.13 41.37
C ARG A 551 -9.39 18.25 41.55
N LEU A 552 -8.35 18.28 40.69
CA LEU A 552 -7.26 19.26 40.71
C LEU A 552 -7.58 20.52 39.89
N LEU A 553 -8.17 20.33 38.71
CA LEU A 553 -8.50 21.38 37.76
C LEU A 553 -9.91 21.14 37.22
N GLU A 554 -10.65 22.21 36.93
CA GLU A 554 -11.93 22.10 36.23
C GLU A 554 -11.76 21.36 34.90
N ARG A 555 -12.77 20.56 34.54
CA ARG A 555 -12.72 19.74 33.35
C ARG A 555 -12.59 20.62 32.10
N GLY A 556 -11.58 20.34 31.28
CA GLY A 556 -11.40 21.00 29.99
C GLY A 556 -12.34 20.43 28.94
N GLU A 557 -12.70 21.28 27.97
CA GLU A 557 -13.61 20.92 26.88
C GLU A 557 -13.05 21.40 25.54
N ALA A 558 -12.99 20.49 24.57
CA ALA A 558 -12.76 20.84 23.18
C ALA A 558 -13.84 20.24 22.27
N ASP A 559 -14.13 20.97 21.19
CA ASP A 559 -15.03 20.53 20.12
C ASP A 559 -14.23 19.99 18.93
N ALA A 560 -14.28 18.68 18.73
CA ALA A 560 -13.53 17.97 17.68
C ALA A 560 -13.96 18.34 16.26
N GLY A 561 -15.18 18.87 16.08
CA GLY A 561 -15.67 19.39 14.80
C GLY A 561 -15.37 20.87 14.56
N GLY A 562 -14.79 21.58 15.55
CA GLY A 562 -14.61 23.03 15.52
C GLY A 562 -13.17 23.48 15.25
N ASP A 563 -13.03 24.70 14.74
CA ASP A 563 -11.73 25.30 14.35
C ASP A 563 -10.76 25.53 15.52
N LYS A 564 -11.24 25.43 16.77
CA LYS A 564 -10.48 25.71 18.01
C LYS A 564 -10.12 24.47 18.83
N PHE A 565 -10.16 23.29 18.21
CA PHE A 565 -9.98 22.03 18.91
C PHE A 565 -8.64 21.95 19.66
N THR A 566 -7.53 22.30 19.02
CA THR A 566 -6.19 22.30 19.63
C THR A 566 -5.98 23.49 20.57
N GLU A 567 -6.43 24.69 20.20
CA GLU A 567 -6.32 25.89 21.05
C GLU A 567 -6.97 25.69 22.43
N SER A 568 -8.13 25.04 22.47
CA SER A 568 -8.85 24.75 23.73
C SER A 568 -8.08 23.78 24.64
N PHE A 569 -7.27 22.89 24.04
CA PHE A 569 -6.39 22.00 24.77
C PHE A 569 -5.18 22.74 25.31
N ASP A 570 -4.50 23.52 24.47
CA ASP A 570 -3.31 24.28 24.86
C ASP A 570 -3.63 25.24 26.04
N GLU A 571 -4.76 25.95 25.98
CA GLU A 571 -5.22 26.83 27.07
C GLU A 571 -5.51 26.08 28.39
N TRP A 572 -5.99 24.83 28.30
CA TRP A 572 -6.25 24.00 29.46
C TRP A 572 -4.96 23.39 30.03
N GLU A 573 -4.04 22.96 29.16
CA GLU A 573 -2.74 22.43 29.53
C GLU A 573 -1.90 23.47 30.28
N GLU A 574 -1.91 24.74 29.83
CA GLU A 574 -1.23 25.82 30.56
C GLU A 574 -1.73 25.94 32.01
N LYS A 575 -3.06 25.86 32.22
CA LYS A 575 -3.68 25.90 33.55
C LYS A 575 -3.34 24.65 34.37
N LEU A 576 -3.27 23.48 33.73
CA LEU A 576 -2.88 22.22 34.35
C LEU A 576 -1.48 22.33 34.96
N TRP A 577 -0.51 22.87 34.21
CA TRP A 577 0.86 23.02 34.71
C TRP A 577 0.95 24.00 35.88
N VAL A 578 0.15 25.06 35.91
CA VAL A 578 0.06 25.99 37.05
C VAL A 578 -0.49 25.30 38.30
N VAL A 579 -1.52 24.46 38.16
CA VAL A 579 -2.09 23.71 39.29
C VAL A 579 -1.12 22.66 39.81
N LEU A 580 -0.51 21.86 38.92
CA LEU A 580 0.41 20.79 39.31
C LEU A 580 1.67 21.33 39.99
N SER A 581 2.24 22.44 39.49
CA SER A 581 3.40 23.08 40.13
C SER A 581 3.08 23.60 41.53
N LYS A 582 1.88 24.14 41.74
CA LYS A 582 1.42 24.61 43.06
C LYS A 582 1.12 23.46 44.03
N GLU A 583 0.47 22.40 43.56
CA GLU A 583 0.10 21.24 44.38
C GLU A 583 1.34 20.50 44.91
N TYR A 584 2.41 20.39 44.10
CA TYR A 584 3.64 19.69 44.47
C TYR A 584 4.83 20.59 44.81
N ASN A 585 4.60 21.92 44.88
CA ASN A 585 5.61 22.94 45.21
C ASN A 585 6.88 22.84 44.34
N ILE A 586 6.70 22.71 43.02
CA ILE A 586 7.80 22.61 42.04
C ILE A 586 8.03 23.99 41.40
N GLU A 587 9.24 24.54 41.57
CA GLU A 587 9.65 25.76 40.89
C GLU A 587 9.86 25.50 39.39
N ALA A 588 9.15 26.23 38.52
CA ALA A 588 9.26 26.08 37.08
C ALA A 588 10.67 26.46 36.60
N LYS A 589 11.41 25.51 36.03
CA LYS A 589 12.58 25.83 35.20
C LYS A 589 12.09 26.35 33.85
N GLU A 590 12.61 27.49 33.39
CA GLU A 590 12.41 27.95 32.01
C GLU A 590 12.93 26.87 31.06
N SER A 591 12.06 26.36 30.18
CA SER A 591 12.42 25.34 29.20
C SER A 591 13.03 26.00 27.96
N ASP A 592 14.22 25.56 27.57
CA ASP A 592 14.74 25.76 26.21
C ASP A 592 13.71 25.22 25.21
N LYS A 593 13.30 26.05 24.24
CA LYS A 593 12.42 25.64 23.14
C LYS A 593 12.99 24.39 22.48
N THR A 594 12.18 23.36 22.32
CA THR A 594 12.55 22.13 21.60
C THR A 594 13.01 22.47 20.18
N SER A 595 14.32 22.60 19.98
CA SER A 595 14.91 22.74 18.65
C SER A 595 15.27 21.35 18.15
N VAL A 596 14.64 20.90 17.07
CA VAL A 596 15.13 19.73 16.34
C VAL A 596 16.38 20.15 15.59
N ASP A 597 17.55 19.71 16.06
CA ASP A 597 18.81 19.85 15.31
C ASP A 597 18.84 18.77 14.22
N ILE A 598 18.35 19.10 13.02
CA ILE A 598 18.46 18.24 11.84
C ILE A 598 19.88 18.40 11.28
N LYS A 599 20.78 17.48 11.64
CA LYS A 599 22.05 17.33 10.94
C LYS A 599 21.88 16.42 9.74
N PHE A 600 22.01 16.98 8.54
CA PHE A 600 22.21 16.19 7.32
C PHE A 600 23.48 15.35 7.47
N LEU A 601 23.33 14.04 7.66
CA LEU A 601 24.44 13.10 7.56
C LEU A 601 24.83 12.97 6.09
N GLY A 602 25.97 13.59 5.76
CA GLY A 602 26.53 13.62 4.41
C GLY A 602 26.26 14.93 3.70
N ALA A 603 27.09 15.95 3.97
CA ALA A 603 27.24 17.03 3.00
C ALA A 603 27.66 16.40 1.65
N PRO A 604 27.27 16.97 0.49
CA PRO A 604 27.59 16.42 -0.82
C PRO A 604 29.09 16.21 -1.11
N THR A 605 29.98 16.71 -0.25
CA THR A 605 31.44 16.58 -0.29
C THR A 605 32.02 15.35 0.42
N ASP A 606 31.21 14.59 1.18
CA ASP A 606 31.70 13.41 1.94
C ASP A 606 32.16 12.27 1.02
N ARG A 607 31.49 12.06 -0.12
CA ARG A 607 31.84 11.04 -1.11
C ARG A 607 33.20 11.32 -1.78
N ALA A 608 33.41 12.56 -2.22
CA ALA A 608 34.65 12.95 -2.88
C ALA A 608 35.83 12.88 -1.90
N THR A 609 35.65 13.32 -0.66
CA THR A 609 36.65 13.20 0.41
C THR A 609 37.01 11.74 0.69
N THR A 610 36.01 10.86 0.80
CA THR A 610 36.21 9.41 1.03
C THR A 610 36.95 8.75 -0.14
N LEU A 611 36.67 9.17 -1.38
CA LEU A 611 37.37 8.72 -2.59
C LEU A 611 38.71 9.43 -2.83
N ARG A 612 39.20 10.23 -1.86
CA ARG A 612 40.44 11.00 -1.93
C ARG A 612 40.48 11.99 -3.11
N GLN A 613 39.35 12.65 -3.37
CA GLN A 613 39.14 13.67 -4.40
C GLN A 613 38.68 15.01 -3.77
N PRO A 614 39.46 15.64 -2.86
CA PRO A 614 38.99 16.78 -2.06
C PRO A 614 38.67 18.04 -2.90
N ASP A 615 39.25 18.16 -4.09
CA ASP A 615 39.11 19.35 -4.95
C ASP A 615 37.80 19.37 -5.75
N SER A 616 37.02 18.30 -5.70
CA SER A 616 35.74 18.17 -6.40
C SER A 616 34.60 18.81 -5.60
N ARG A 617 33.82 19.67 -6.26
CA ARG A 617 32.69 20.43 -5.69
C ARG A 617 31.43 20.24 -6.54
N LEU A 618 30.27 20.63 -6.00
CA LEU A 618 29.01 20.52 -6.74
C LEU A 618 28.79 21.70 -7.69
N GLY A 619 28.67 21.40 -8.99
CA GLY A 619 28.08 22.30 -9.99
C GLY A 619 26.64 21.90 -10.33
N SER A 620 25.95 22.75 -11.11
CA SER A 620 24.56 22.56 -11.55
C SER A 620 24.52 22.14 -13.01
N VAL A 621 23.59 21.27 -13.42
CA VAL A 621 23.27 21.05 -14.83
C VAL A 621 22.30 22.12 -15.31
N ILE A 622 22.66 22.82 -16.38
CA ILE A 622 21.83 23.88 -17.00
C ILE A 622 21.03 23.32 -18.17
N GLU A 623 21.65 22.48 -19.00
CA GLU A 623 21.02 21.86 -20.17
C GLU A 623 21.63 20.48 -20.42
N ASN A 624 20.82 19.54 -20.90
CA ASN A 624 21.28 18.27 -21.47
C ASN A 624 20.45 17.93 -22.71
N ARG A 625 21.05 18.02 -23.89
CA ARG A 625 20.35 17.89 -25.17
C ARG A 625 20.97 16.82 -26.05
N LEU A 626 20.13 15.98 -26.66
CA LEU A 626 20.53 15.00 -27.66
C LEU A 626 20.85 15.71 -28.99
N LEU A 627 22.02 15.43 -29.55
CA LEU A 627 22.50 16.01 -30.81
C LEU A 627 22.27 15.11 -32.03
N THR A 628 21.94 13.85 -31.80
CA THR A 628 21.87 12.81 -32.84
C THR A 628 20.44 12.39 -33.11
N ALA A 629 20.16 12.08 -34.37
CA ALA A 629 18.89 11.51 -34.81
C ALA A 629 18.70 10.07 -34.27
N PRO A 630 17.46 9.54 -34.28
CA PRO A 630 17.21 8.13 -33.99
C PRO A 630 18.07 7.21 -34.89
N ASN A 631 18.60 6.12 -34.32
CA ASN A 631 19.49 5.12 -34.96
C ASN A 631 20.97 5.51 -35.15
N VAL A 632 21.41 6.65 -34.63
CA VAL A 632 22.85 7.01 -34.55
C VAL A 632 23.29 6.92 -33.09
N SER A 633 24.53 6.46 -32.85
CA SER A 633 25.12 6.44 -31.51
C SER A 633 24.95 7.79 -30.83
N ALA A 634 24.33 7.79 -29.65
CA ALA A 634 23.86 9.00 -29.00
C ALA A 634 25.03 9.94 -28.66
N LYS A 635 24.90 11.22 -29.04
CA LYS A 635 25.82 12.29 -28.61
C LYS A 635 25.02 13.36 -27.88
N ARG A 636 25.53 13.80 -26.73
CA ARG A 636 24.88 14.80 -25.87
C ARG A 636 25.70 16.09 -25.86
N HIS A 637 25.00 17.22 -25.94
CA HIS A 637 25.50 18.50 -25.48
C HIS A 637 25.01 18.72 -24.05
N ILE A 638 25.93 19.03 -23.13
CA ILE A 638 25.59 19.22 -21.73
C ILE A 638 26.23 20.51 -21.26
N GLU A 639 25.44 21.42 -20.70
CA GLU A 639 25.89 22.67 -20.09
C GLU A 639 25.82 22.53 -18.57
N PHE A 640 26.89 22.97 -17.90
CA PHE A 640 26.99 23.03 -16.45
C PHE A 640 27.32 24.45 -16.00
N GLU A 641 26.73 24.84 -14.89
CA GLU A 641 27.18 25.95 -14.07
C GLU A 641 28.19 25.42 -13.06
N LEU A 642 29.38 25.99 -13.07
CA LEU A 642 30.47 25.62 -12.18
C LEU A 642 30.14 26.03 -10.73
N PRO A 643 30.70 25.32 -9.74
CA PRO A 643 30.59 25.71 -8.34
C PRO A 643 31.03 27.16 -8.10
N GLU A 644 30.48 27.81 -7.09
CA GLU A 644 30.84 29.18 -6.73
C GLU A 644 32.37 29.32 -6.51
N GLY A 645 32.96 30.32 -7.17
CA GLY A 645 34.40 30.56 -7.16
C GLY A 645 35.24 29.67 -8.09
N MET A 646 34.63 28.77 -8.87
CA MET A 646 35.31 27.95 -9.87
C MET A 646 35.10 28.53 -11.28
N THR A 647 36.20 28.70 -12.01
CA THR A 647 36.20 29.13 -13.42
C THR A 647 37.14 28.25 -14.23
N TYR A 648 37.00 28.23 -15.56
CA TYR A 648 37.90 27.48 -16.44
C TYR A 648 38.62 28.37 -17.45
N GLN A 649 39.78 27.90 -17.95
CA GLN A 649 40.54 28.51 -19.04
C GLN A 649 40.54 27.62 -20.28
N ALA A 650 40.91 28.21 -21.42
CA ALA A 650 41.04 27.47 -22.67
C ALA A 650 42.14 26.40 -22.53
N GLY A 651 41.77 25.15 -22.80
CA GLY A 651 42.65 23.98 -22.68
C GLY A 651 42.36 23.11 -21.45
N ASP A 652 41.67 23.64 -20.43
CA ASP A 652 41.32 22.87 -19.23
C ASP A 652 40.37 21.71 -19.51
N TYR A 653 40.39 20.73 -18.60
CA TYR A 653 39.46 19.60 -18.60
C TYR A 653 38.43 19.74 -17.48
N LEU A 654 37.18 19.36 -17.77
CA LEU A 654 36.18 19.15 -16.73
C LEU A 654 36.25 17.70 -16.26
N ALA A 655 36.60 17.50 -15.00
CA ALA A 655 36.59 16.20 -14.36
C ALA A 655 35.24 15.99 -13.67
N ILE A 656 34.55 14.90 -14.01
CA ILE A 656 33.24 14.54 -13.44
C ILE A 656 33.40 13.28 -12.59
N LEU A 657 32.81 13.26 -11.38
CA LEU A 657 32.72 12.08 -10.54
C LEU A 657 31.38 11.38 -10.76
N PRO A 658 31.34 10.29 -11.55
CA PRO A 658 30.09 9.68 -11.98
C PRO A 658 29.48 8.78 -10.90
N LEU A 659 28.25 8.33 -11.17
CA LEU A 659 27.59 7.22 -10.48
C LEU A 659 27.52 6.02 -11.43
N ASN A 660 27.47 4.81 -10.87
CA ASN A 660 27.10 3.63 -11.65
C ASN A 660 25.67 3.80 -12.21
N PRO A 661 25.40 3.25 -13.41
CA PRO A 661 24.04 3.09 -13.89
C PRO A 661 23.21 2.34 -12.84
N PRO A 662 21.97 2.76 -12.54
CA PRO A 662 21.11 2.07 -11.58
C PRO A 662 21.00 0.57 -11.85
N GLU A 663 20.99 0.18 -13.13
CA GLU A 663 20.93 -1.21 -13.59
C GLU A 663 22.07 -2.06 -13.02
N HIS A 664 23.29 -1.52 -12.93
CA HIS A 664 24.43 -2.23 -12.34
C HIS A 664 24.27 -2.40 -10.82
N THR A 665 23.79 -1.37 -10.13
CA THR A 665 23.53 -1.43 -8.68
C THR A 665 22.44 -2.44 -8.36
N TRP A 666 21.36 -2.48 -9.14
CA TRP A 666 20.28 -3.45 -8.98
C TRP A 666 20.73 -4.89 -9.26
N ARG A 667 21.51 -5.12 -10.31
CA ARG A 667 22.05 -6.46 -10.62
C ARG A 667 22.90 -7.03 -9.48
N VAL A 668 23.68 -6.20 -8.78
CA VAL A 668 24.40 -6.61 -7.57
C VAL A 668 23.43 -6.97 -6.44
N LEU A 669 22.42 -6.13 -6.17
CA LEU A 669 21.42 -6.40 -5.13
C LEU A 669 20.61 -7.68 -5.38
N SER A 670 20.31 -7.99 -6.64
CA SER A 670 19.63 -9.22 -7.04
C SER A 670 20.51 -10.48 -6.90
N ARG A 671 21.84 -10.34 -6.96
CA ARG A 671 22.77 -11.48 -6.96
C ARG A 671 23.23 -11.93 -5.57
N PHE A 672 23.29 -11.04 -4.59
CA PHE A 672 23.89 -11.31 -3.28
C PHE A 672 22.91 -11.14 -2.11
N LYS A 673 22.93 -12.06 -1.14
CA LYS A 673 22.22 -11.93 0.15
C LYS A 673 23.06 -11.09 1.13
N ILE A 674 22.44 -10.16 1.87
CA ILE A 674 23.15 -9.08 2.56
C ILE A 674 23.37 -9.41 4.05
N MET A 675 24.63 -9.47 4.47
CA MET A 675 25.08 -9.32 5.86
C MET A 675 26.49 -8.72 5.83
N ILE A 676 26.71 -7.57 6.47
CA ILE A 676 27.97 -6.82 6.41
C ILE A 676 28.69 -6.90 7.76
N ASN A 677 29.86 -7.54 7.78
CA ASN A 677 30.85 -7.44 8.86
C ASN A 677 32.20 -7.15 8.21
N ALA A 678 32.83 -6.03 8.55
CA ALA A 678 34.13 -5.64 8.00
C ALA A 678 35.20 -5.59 9.11
N SER A 679 36.27 -6.35 8.93
CA SER A 679 37.48 -6.30 9.75
C SER A 679 38.69 -6.23 8.82
N GLY A 680 39.04 -5.02 8.38
CA GLY A 680 40.19 -4.73 7.50
C GLY A 680 40.14 -3.35 6.82
N PRO A 681 41.24 -2.86 6.20
CA PRO A 681 41.27 -1.60 5.46
C PRO A 681 40.40 -1.67 4.19
N THR A 682 39.51 -0.71 3.98
CA THR A 682 38.59 -0.67 2.83
C THR A 682 38.46 0.75 2.26
N THR A 683 38.13 0.85 0.97
CA THR A 683 37.80 2.12 0.29
C THR A 683 36.34 2.55 0.53
N LEU A 684 35.61 1.76 1.31
CA LEU A 684 34.26 2.03 1.75
C LEU A 684 34.28 2.94 2.99
N PRO A 685 33.19 3.69 3.25
CA PRO A 685 33.10 4.58 4.42
C PRO A 685 32.98 3.78 5.73
N ALA A 686 34.11 3.26 6.22
CA ALA A 686 34.18 2.51 7.48
C ALA A 686 33.85 3.40 8.68
N GLY A 687 32.98 2.93 9.59
CA GLY A 687 32.56 3.68 10.77
C GLY A 687 31.50 4.77 10.52
N LYS A 688 30.94 4.85 9.30
CA LYS A 688 29.82 5.74 8.93
C LYS A 688 28.62 4.93 8.44
N GLN A 689 27.40 5.34 8.79
CA GLN A 689 26.17 4.73 8.30
C GLN A 689 25.86 5.27 6.89
N VAL A 690 25.87 4.40 5.87
CA VAL A 690 25.59 4.74 4.46
C VAL A 690 24.66 3.69 3.85
N SER A 691 23.73 4.11 2.99
CA SER A 691 22.85 3.19 2.26
C SER A 691 23.65 2.29 1.31
N LEU A 692 23.28 1.01 1.22
CA LEU A 692 23.91 0.07 0.28
C LEU A 692 23.74 0.51 -1.19
N VAL A 693 22.62 1.17 -1.50
CA VAL A 693 22.37 1.74 -2.84
C VAL A 693 23.36 2.86 -3.15
N ASP A 694 23.61 3.75 -2.20
CA ASP A 694 24.60 4.84 -2.36
C ASP A 694 26.04 4.29 -2.42
N MET A 695 26.31 3.24 -1.64
CA MET A 695 27.59 2.55 -1.63
C MET A 695 27.92 1.94 -3.00
N LEU A 696 26.99 1.12 -3.52
CA LEU A 696 27.11 0.47 -4.83
C LEU A 696 27.00 1.48 -5.98
N GLY A 697 26.22 2.54 -5.82
CA GLY A 697 26.08 3.60 -6.82
C GLY A 697 27.34 4.46 -6.97
N GLY A 698 28.06 4.75 -5.87
CA GLY A 698 29.03 5.84 -5.86
C GLY A 698 30.48 5.51 -5.51
N PHE A 699 30.80 4.33 -4.96
CA PHE A 699 32.14 4.10 -4.38
C PHE A 699 33.02 3.13 -5.16
N ALA A 700 32.46 2.25 -5.98
CA ALA A 700 33.21 1.27 -6.78
C ALA A 700 32.64 1.17 -8.21
N GLU A 701 33.47 0.89 -9.23
CA GLU A 701 32.99 0.74 -10.61
C GLU A 701 32.59 -0.72 -10.89
N ILE A 702 31.30 -0.98 -11.10
CA ILE A 702 30.75 -2.34 -11.24
C ILE A 702 30.94 -2.90 -12.66
N GLY A 703 30.71 -2.05 -13.68
CA GLY A 703 30.66 -2.48 -15.08
C GLY A 703 32.02 -2.61 -15.78
N GLN A 704 33.14 -2.50 -15.05
CA GLN A 704 34.46 -2.64 -15.66
C GLN A 704 34.71 -4.08 -16.11
N PRO A 705 35.36 -4.29 -17.27
CA PRO A 705 35.89 -5.59 -17.66
C PRO A 705 36.63 -6.28 -16.52
N ALA A 706 36.36 -7.58 -16.33
CA ALA A 706 37.06 -8.38 -15.34
C ALA A 706 38.56 -8.39 -15.66
N THR A 707 39.39 -8.34 -14.62
CA THR A 707 40.84 -8.54 -14.75
C THR A 707 41.18 -10.01 -14.56
N LYS A 708 42.39 -10.43 -14.98
CA LYS A 708 42.92 -11.77 -14.65
C LYS A 708 42.84 -12.07 -13.16
N ARG A 709 43.10 -11.07 -12.30
CA ARG A 709 42.94 -11.20 -10.84
C ARG A 709 41.49 -11.48 -10.45
N ASN A 710 40.51 -10.78 -11.03
CA ASN A 710 39.10 -11.05 -10.76
C ASN A 710 38.72 -12.48 -11.15
N ILE A 711 39.21 -12.97 -12.28
CA ILE A 711 38.92 -14.34 -12.74
C ILE A 711 39.60 -15.38 -11.85
N SER A 712 40.85 -15.14 -11.40
CA SER A 712 41.50 -15.99 -10.40
C SER A 712 40.70 -16.02 -9.10
N THR A 713 40.19 -14.88 -8.63
CA THR A 713 39.30 -14.83 -7.46
C THR A 713 38.01 -15.63 -7.70
N LEU A 714 37.35 -15.51 -8.86
CA LEU A 714 36.16 -16.32 -9.17
C LEU A 714 36.46 -17.83 -9.19
N LEU A 715 37.64 -18.23 -9.67
CA LEU A 715 38.07 -19.63 -9.73
C LEU A 715 38.23 -20.27 -8.34
N GLU A 716 38.54 -19.47 -7.31
CA GLU A 716 38.62 -19.94 -5.91
C GLU A 716 37.24 -20.35 -5.36
N PHE A 717 36.15 -19.75 -5.87
CA PHE A 717 34.78 -19.98 -5.41
C PHE A 717 33.94 -20.85 -6.37
N ALA A 718 34.47 -21.20 -7.54
CA ALA A 718 33.82 -22.10 -8.50
C ALA A 718 33.97 -23.56 -8.06
N LYS A 719 32.84 -24.21 -7.72
CA LYS A 719 32.78 -25.61 -7.26
C LYS A 719 32.61 -26.60 -8.42
N GLU A 720 31.84 -26.22 -9.44
CA GLU A 720 31.51 -27.10 -10.57
C GLU A 720 32.68 -27.24 -11.56
N PRO A 721 33.00 -28.47 -12.04
CA PRO A 721 34.09 -28.70 -12.99
C PRO A 721 33.94 -27.91 -14.31
N THR A 722 32.69 -27.69 -14.75
CA THR A 722 32.36 -26.94 -15.97
C THR A 722 32.71 -25.46 -15.84
N ASP A 723 32.38 -24.85 -14.70
CA ASP A 723 32.62 -23.43 -14.43
C ASP A 723 34.12 -23.17 -14.24
N ARG A 724 34.81 -24.07 -13.55
CA ARG A 724 36.27 -24.02 -13.36
C ARG A 724 37.01 -24.10 -14.68
N SER A 725 36.62 -25.01 -15.58
CA SER A 725 37.21 -25.17 -16.91
C SER A 725 37.01 -23.91 -17.77
N ALA A 726 35.80 -23.32 -17.73
CA ALA A 726 35.50 -22.08 -18.45
C ALA A 726 36.37 -20.89 -17.96
N LEU A 727 36.49 -20.71 -16.63
CA LEU A 727 37.32 -19.66 -16.05
C LEU A 727 38.82 -19.86 -16.32
N GLN A 728 39.31 -21.11 -16.31
CA GLN A 728 40.70 -21.45 -16.69
C GLN A 728 40.99 -21.12 -18.16
N SER A 729 40.03 -21.39 -19.05
CA SER A 729 40.14 -20.97 -20.46
C SER A 729 40.22 -19.46 -20.61
N MET A 730 39.44 -18.69 -19.82
CA MET A 730 39.49 -17.22 -19.83
C MET A 730 40.81 -16.63 -19.30
N LEU A 731 41.54 -17.37 -18.46
CA LEU A 731 42.88 -16.99 -17.98
C LEU A 731 43.99 -17.29 -18.99
N ALA A 732 43.81 -18.34 -19.80
CA ALA A 732 44.78 -18.82 -20.78
C ALA A 732 44.74 -18.06 -22.11
N ASP A 733 43.62 -17.39 -22.42
CA ASP A 733 43.46 -16.60 -23.63
C ASP A 733 44.01 -15.17 -23.45
N ASP A 734 45.27 -14.96 -23.86
CA ASP A 734 45.94 -13.64 -23.87
C ASP A 734 45.52 -12.75 -25.06
N ALA A 735 44.75 -13.29 -26.01
CA ALA A 735 44.49 -12.64 -27.29
C ALA A 735 43.16 -11.84 -27.34
N GLN A 736 42.28 -11.99 -26.35
CA GLN A 736 41.01 -11.26 -26.28
C GLN A 736 40.92 -10.32 -25.08
N PRO A 737 40.69 -9.00 -25.27
CA PRO A 737 40.25 -8.16 -24.16
C PRO A 737 38.92 -8.69 -23.66
N GLN A 738 38.85 -9.05 -22.38
CA GLN A 738 37.63 -9.56 -21.77
C GLN A 738 36.52 -8.51 -21.90
N SER A 739 35.43 -8.86 -22.57
CA SER A 739 34.27 -7.98 -22.79
C SER A 739 33.28 -7.98 -21.62
N HIS A 740 33.49 -8.87 -20.65
CA HIS A 740 32.57 -9.13 -19.54
C HIS A 740 33.15 -8.63 -18.22
N SER A 741 32.31 -7.97 -17.43
CA SER A 741 32.60 -7.59 -16.05
C SER A 741 32.57 -8.79 -15.11
N MET A 742 33.10 -8.63 -13.89
CA MET A 742 33.02 -9.65 -12.85
C MET A 742 31.58 -10.03 -12.51
N LEU A 743 30.64 -9.08 -12.61
CA LEU A 743 29.21 -9.32 -12.42
C LEU A 743 28.59 -10.11 -13.58
N ASP A 744 28.92 -9.78 -14.84
CA ASP A 744 28.44 -10.53 -16.01
C ASP A 744 28.86 -12.01 -15.94
N ILE A 745 30.09 -12.27 -15.46
CA ILE A 745 30.59 -13.64 -15.27
C ILE A 745 29.80 -14.36 -14.16
N LEU A 746 29.51 -13.70 -13.03
CA LEU A 746 28.74 -14.29 -11.93
C LEU A 746 27.26 -14.56 -12.26
N GLU A 747 26.68 -13.82 -13.20
CA GLU A 747 25.34 -14.07 -13.72
C GLU A 747 25.36 -15.23 -14.74
N LYS A 748 26.39 -15.31 -15.57
CA LYS A 748 26.57 -16.41 -16.54
C LYS A 748 26.83 -17.75 -15.86
N TYR A 749 27.52 -17.74 -14.70
CA TYR A 749 27.84 -18.93 -13.92
C TYR A 749 27.22 -18.82 -12.51
N PRO A 750 25.90 -19.09 -12.37
CA PRO A 750 25.15 -18.83 -11.15
C PRO A 750 25.59 -19.68 -9.95
N ASN A 751 26.25 -20.82 -10.20
CA ASN A 751 26.72 -21.75 -9.16
C ASN A 751 28.01 -21.30 -8.46
N ILE A 752 28.64 -20.21 -8.92
CA ILE A 752 29.79 -19.61 -8.23
C ILE A 752 29.28 -18.88 -6.98
N ASP A 753 29.59 -19.41 -5.81
CA ASP A 753 29.13 -18.91 -4.51
C ASP A 753 30.13 -17.89 -3.94
N LEU A 754 30.20 -16.71 -4.56
CA LEU A 754 31.11 -15.63 -4.16
C LEU A 754 30.48 -14.77 -3.04
N PRO A 755 31.16 -14.56 -1.90
CA PRO A 755 30.68 -13.63 -0.88
C PRO A 755 30.68 -12.17 -1.35
N LEU A 756 29.64 -11.40 -1.00
CA LEU A 756 29.49 -9.99 -1.37
C LEU A 756 30.70 -9.13 -0.94
N GLY A 757 31.27 -9.39 0.25
CA GLY A 757 32.45 -8.67 0.73
C GLY A 757 33.67 -8.86 -0.17
N VAL A 758 33.85 -10.07 -0.72
CA VAL A 758 34.94 -10.40 -1.65
C VAL A 758 34.69 -9.76 -3.02
N PHE A 759 33.44 -9.79 -3.50
CA PHE A 759 33.03 -9.10 -4.73
C PHE A 759 33.36 -7.60 -4.66
N ILE A 760 32.89 -6.90 -3.63
CA ILE A 760 33.08 -5.45 -3.49
C ILE A 760 34.56 -5.10 -3.33
N ALA A 761 35.31 -5.86 -2.54
CA ALA A 761 36.75 -5.66 -2.38
C ALA A 761 37.55 -5.89 -3.69
N SER A 762 36.97 -6.61 -4.65
CA SER A 762 37.58 -6.89 -5.95
C SER A 762 37.29 -5.82 -7.00
N LEU A 763 36.40 -4.86 -6.71
CA LEU A 763 36.07 -3.77 -7.61
C LEU A 763 37.04 -2.59 -7.44
N PRO A 764 37.42 -1.90 -8.52
CA PRO A 764 38.19 -0.67 -8.42
C PRO A 764 37.32 0.47 -7.85
N SER A 765 37.94 1.38 -7.10
CA SER A 765 37.25 2.57 -6.59
C SER A 765 36.74 3.47 -7.72
N MET A 766 35.64 4.17 -7.45
CA MET A 766 35.09 5.16 -8.38
C MET A 766 36.07 6.31 -8.62
N ARG A 767 36.27 6.68 -9.89
CA ARG A 767 37.28 7.64 -10.32
C ARG A 767 36.67 8.80 -11.09
N LEU A 768 37.28 9.98 -10.97
CA LEU A 768 36.99 11.12 -11.84
C LEU A 768 37.22 10.74 -13.31
N ARG A 769 36.39 11.31 -14.19
CA ARG A 769 36.50 11.18 -15.65
C ARG A 769 36.69 12.55 -16.26
N GLN A 770 37.79 12.70 -16.98
CA GLN A 770 38.18 13.96 -17.63
C GLN A 770 37.51 14.06 -18.99
N TYR A 771 36.91 15.22 -19.25
CA TYR A 771 36.30 15.55 -20.53
C TYR A 771 36.87 16.88 -21.02
N SER A 772 37.18 16.94 -22.32
CA SER A 772 37.55 18.19 -22.96
C SER A 772 36.36 19.15 -22.95
N ILE A 773 36.59 20.37 -22.52
CA ILE A 773 35.58 21.43 -22.50
C ILE A 773 35.27 21.86 -23.95
N SER A 774 33.99 21.99 -24.29
CA SER A 774 33.52 22.31 -25.65
C SER A 774 33.05 23.76 -25.84
N SER A 775 33.19 24.61 -24.82
CA SER A 775 32.81 26.04 -24.82
C SER A 775 34.02 26.95 -24.61
N SER A 776 33.88 28.20 -25.06
CA SER A 776 34.89 29.24 -24.85
C SER A 776 34.66 30.00 -23.54
N PRO A 777 35.68 30.16 -22.68
CA PRO A 777 35.55 30.89 -21.40
C PRO A 777 35.31 32.40 -21.60
N LEU A 778 35.48 32.92 -22.83
CA LEU A 778 35.12 34.30 -23.17
C LEU A 778 33.61 34.55 -23.17
N SER A 779 32.80 33.50 -23.33
CA SER A 779 31.34 33.62 -23.26
C SER A 779 30.89 33.76 -21.80
N ASP A 780 31.30 32.81 -20.97
CA ASP A 780 31.08 32.83 -19.53
C ASP A 780 32.07 31.84 -18.88
N PRO A 781 33.07 32.30 -18.10
CA PRO A 781 34.06 31.41 -17.50
C PRO A 781 33.50 30.56 -16.34
N THR A 782 32.27 30.81 -15.90
CA THR A 782 31.55 30.03 -14.87
C THR A 782 30.62 28.99 -15.48
N ARG A 783 30.43 28.98 -16.80
CA ARG A 783 29.59 28.00 -17.51
C ARG A 783 30.38 27.19 -18.50
N VAL A 784 30.34 25.88 -18.31
CA VAL A 784 31.13 24.93 -19.09
C VAL A 784 30.21 24.00 -19.84
N THR A 785 30.59 23.64 -21.07
CA THR A 785 29.84 22.68 -21.88
C THR A 785 30.70 21.48 -22.20
N LEU A 786 30.06 20.32 -22.29
CA LEU A 786 30.65 19.08 -22.78
C LEU A 786 29.89 18.58 -24.00
N THR A 787 30.63 17.97 -24.92
CA THR A 787 30.05 17.20 -26.03
C THR A 787 30.50 15.75 -25.88
N VAL A 788 29.57 14.86 -25.49
CA VAL A 788 29.90 13.50 -25.05
C VAL A 788 29.19 12.46 -25.92
N SER A 789 29.94 11.47 -26.40
CA SER A 789 29.37 10.26 -27.00
C SER A 789 28.98 9.26 -25.90
N VAL A 790 27.75 8.75 -25.96
CA VAL A 790 27.25 7.76 -25.01
C VAL A 790 27.77 6.38 -25.40
N VAL A 791 28.44 5.70 -24.46
CA VAL A 791 29.07 4.39 -24.72
C VAL A 791 28.13 3.30 -24.24
N SER A 792 27.62 2.50 -25.19
CA SER A 792 26.83 1.30 -24.93
C SER A 792 27.20 0.23 -25.97
N HIS A 793 27.56 -0.96 -25.52
CA HIS A 793 27.87 -2.11 -26.37
C HIS A 793 27.28 -3.39 -25.77
N GLY A 794 26.18 -3.91 -26.32
CA GLY A 794 25.46 -5.03 -25.73
C GLY A 794 24.97 -4.70 -24.31
N GLN A 795 25.37 -5.49 -23.32
CA GLN A 795 25.07 -5.22 -21.90
C GLN A 795 26.05 -4.25 -21.21
N PHE A 796 27.14 -3.86 -21.88
CA PHE A 796 28.12 -2.95 -21.30
C PHE A 796 27.67 -1.49 -21.42
N LEU A 797 27.51 -0.83 -20.27
CA LEU A 797 27.23 0.60 -20.16
C LEU A 797 28.44 1.35 -19.61
N GLY A 798 28.95 2.32 -20.38
CA GLY A 798 30.02 3.20 -19.91
C GLY A 798 29.55 4.06 -18.73
N VAL A 799 30.18 3.89 -17.56
CA VAL A 799 29.75 4.50 -16.29
C VAL A 799 29.52 6.01 -16.39
N ALA A 800 30.53 6.77 -16.83
CA ALA A 800 30.43 8.23 -16.84
C ALA A 800 29.62 8.78 -18.02
N SER A 801 29.67 8.15 -19.19
CA SER A 801 28.90 8.64 -20.35
C SER A 801 27.41 8.37 -20.21
N ASN A 802 27.00 7.26 -19.59
CA ASN A 802 25.60 7.00 -19.26
C ASN A 802 25.11 7.83 -18.07
N PHE A 803 25.96 8.05 -17.04
CA PHE A 803 25.67 9.00 -15.97
C PHE A 803 25.35 10.38 -16.56
N LEU A 804 26.25 10.92 -17.39
CA LEU A 804 26.09 12.21 -18.05
C LEU A 804 24.87 12.26 -18.99
N ALA A 805 24.56 11.17 -19.70
CA ALA A 805 23.41 11.13 -20.61
C ALA A 805 22.06 11.22 -19.91
N ASN A 806 21.99 10.82 -18.63
CA ASN A 806 20.77 10.76 -17.83
C ASN A 806 20.56 11.99 -16.93
N LEU A 807 21.54 12.90 -16.87
CA LEU A 807 21.41 14.14 -16.11
C LEU A 807 20.30 15.03 -16.64
N ARG A 808 19.54 15.64 -15.74
CA ARG A 808 18.47 16.61 -16.03
C ARG A 808 18.88 18.00 -15.59
N LYS A 809 18.23 19.01 -16.18
CA LYS A 809 18.39 20.41 -15.74
C LYS A 809 18.07 20.52 -14.24
N GLY A 810 18.96 21.14 -13.49
CA GLY A 810 18.87 21.29 -12.03
C GLY A 810 19.65 20.25 -11.23
N ASP A 811 20.08 19.15 -11.85
CA ASP A 811 20.86 18.12 -11.15
C ASP A 811 22.20 18.68 -10.65
N ARG A 812 22.62 18.22 -9.47
CA ARG A 812 23.90 18.59 -8.86
C ARG A 812 24.95 17.53 -9.16
N VAL A 813 26.11 17.94 -9.69
CA VAL A 813 27.16 17.01 -10.11
C VAL A 813 28.49 17.36 -9.44
N GLN A 814 29.14 16.35 -8.86
CA GLN A 814 30.50 16.45 -8.34
C GLN A 814 31.49 16.62 -9.50
N MET A 815 32.13 17.78 -9.57
CA MET A 815 33.03 18.16 -10.65
C MET A 815 34.23 18.99 -10.17
N ALA A 816 35.30 18.98 -10.95
CA ALA A 816 36.47 19.82 -10.77
C ALA A 816 37.01 20.28 -12.14
N VAL A 817 37.52 21.51 -12.22
CA VAL A 817 38.29 21.98 -13.37
C VAL A 817 39.75 21.60 -13.15
N LEU A 818 40.33 20.85 -14.09
CA LEU A 818 41.71 20.40 -14.03
C LEU A 818 42.55 21.11 -15.10
N LEU A 819 43.65 21.69 -14.67
CA LEU A 819 44.59 22.41 -15.54
C LEU A 819 45.24 21.48 -16.57
N TYR A 820 45.32 21.95 -17.82
CA TYR A 820 46.15 21.31 -18.84
C TYR A 820 47.63 21.46 -18.47
N LYS A 821 48.22 20.42 -17.87
CA LYS A 821 49.68 20.38 -17.70
C LYS A 821 50.30 20.01 -19.04
N THR A 822 50.84 21.01 -19.76
CA THR A 822 51.88 20.75 -20.77
C THR A 822 52.99 19.97 -20.09
N LYS A 823 53.27 18.74 -20.54
CA LYS A 823 54.51 18.05 -20.21
C LYS A 823 55.65 18.96 -20.67
N GLY A 824 56.31 19.61 -19.71
CA GLY A 824 57.62 20.22 -19.91
C GLY A 824 58.68 19.14 -20.05
#